data_AF-A0A109BKN0-F1
#
_entry.id   AF-A0A109BKN0-F1
#
_cell.length_a   1.000
_cell.length_b   1.000
_cell.length_c   1.000
_cell.angle_alpha   90.00
_cell.angle_beta   90.00
_cell.angle_gamma   90.00
#
_symmetry.space_group_name_H-M   'P 1'
#
loop_
_entity.id
_entity.type
_entity.pdbx_description
1 polymer ?
#
loop_
_entity_poly.entity_id
_entity_poly.type
_entity_poly.pdbx_seq_one_letter_code
_entity_poly.pdbx_strand_id
1 'polypeptide(L)'
;MASTTNFTPGDAWTKVNPFSGSTAAERARNFKLAKRHTRLVRLLRWLFPVSIVGILGLYLLLMLDNSGMVSQLPRLEVPRIIPENLTMDNPSYEGYTNDGGRYTVHAKTAVQDFTNTDFVRLNTITGDLFDAKKARTRLTALEGEFNTKENQLVLSGGIDIVADSGLKAKLSRATILTNESLITSNEPVLVEMPTGTIRSNSMRLLSKTREIAFVDDVRAHLIPPKNENADGAANDAAKPDGSSATAPLIGGGDAPIDINANRLDIDDTGKTATFTGKVHARQADAALETAALEVFYEGGNAEDGSAAATTPDMPGAGAKIQRIVSRTPVVMTRAPNDRVTGANLDYDAINQVAVIDGDVKMLSGPDRNATARRVTVDQKADTILLTGNVAVSQGRNQLKGERLFVDRAKGRTQLSAAAARGDNGRIWTQFYRTEASNAQQKGQSAAAASAAAGAVGVFKTDPSAPITVEAARLDVDDRAKQAIYNGEVHAVQGDFVVRTSQLKAFYTGAAGLAEDTVKTPDAAPAQLSRIEARGKVVVTSRDGQKASGDWANYDVKKNEVVLGGDVVLTQDKNVINGTKLTINMLTGQSIIDSGDSGAWSARAAPQAKNASGYTVRKGRPSAIFYPKDKNAAEKKPSANAKNGSFAEPDWAPVAPSP
;
A
#
# COMPACT_ATOMS: atom_id res chain seq x y z
N MET A 1 26.57 76.35 31.86
CA MET A 1 27.81 76.57 32.64
C MET A 1 27.99 78.07 32.80
N ALA A 2 27.58 78.61 33.95
CA ALA A 2 27.69 80.03 34.28
C ALA A 2 28.80 80.18 35.32
N SER A 3 29.84 80.96 35.00
CA SER A 3 31.00 81.17 35.87
C SER A 3 30.78 82.40 36.75
N THR A 4 30.53 82.13 38.02
CA THR A 4 30.51 83.10 39.13
C THR A 4 31.93 83.51 39.51
N THR A 5 32.20 84.82 39.61
CA THR A 5 33.37 85.34 40.34
C THR A 5 32.89 86.10 41.56
N ASN A 6 33.10 85.50 42.73
CA ASN A 6 32.83 86.07 44.04
C ASN A 6 33.90 87.12 44.37
N PHE A 7 33.44 88.32 44.75
CA PHE A 7 34.24 89.28 45.50
C PHE A 7 34.12 88.98 46.99
N THR A 8 35.26 88.88 47.68
CA THR A 8 35.35 88.91 49.14
C THR A 8 35.62 90.35 49.61
N PRO A 9 34.78 90.93 50.49
CA PRO A 9 35.00 92.25 51.06
C PRO A 9 35.62 92.15 52.46
N GLY A 10 36.58 93.03 52.74
CA GLY A 10 37.04 93.35 54.09
C GLY A 10 38.49 93.00 54.38
N ASP A 11 39.38 93.97 54.19
CA ASP A 11 40.38 94.27 55.21
C ASP A 11 40.81 95.74 55.13
N ALA A 12 40.98 96.32 56.31
CA ALA A 12 41.01 97.74 56.58
C ALA A 12 42.40 98.20 57.05
N TRP A 13 42.94 99.18 56.32
CA TRP A 13 43.77 100.32 56.74
C TRP A 13 45.00 100.09 57.65
N THR A 14 46.18 100.23 57.04
CA THR A 14 47.29 100.96 57.67
C THR A 14 47.85 102.00 56.72
N LYS A 15 47.67 103.28 57.10
CA LYS A 15 48.28 104.45 56.46
C LYS A 15 49.76 104.52 56.83
N VAL A 16 50.66 104.59 55.84
CA VAL A 16 51.85 105.45 55.85
C VAL A 16 52.20 105.85 54.40
N ASN A 17 51.85 107.09 54.04
CA ASN A 17 52.44 107.88 52.95
C ASN A 17 53.78 108.47 53.48
N PRO A 18 54.64 109.17 52.69
CA PRO A 18 54.76 109.30 51.23
C PRO A 18 56.25 109.29 50.77
N PHE A 19 56.52 109.49 49.47
CA PHE A 19 57.83 109.81 48.86
C PHE A 19 58.93 108.73 48.85
N SER A 20 58.99 107.98 47.74
CA SER A 20 60.26 107.74 47.07
C SER A 20 60.06 108.01 45.58
N GLY A 21 60.66 109.11 45.11
CA GLY A 21 60.51 109.63 43.76
C GLY A 21 60.91 108.61 42.70
N SER A 22 59.95 108.28 41.84
CA SER A 22 60.19 107.50 40.64
C SER A 22 60.56 108.45 39.48
N THR A 23 61.55 108.01 38.72
CA THR A 23 62.53 108.83 38.01
C THR A 23 62.00 109.43 36.70
N ALA A 24 62.66 110.45 36.17
CA ALA A 24 62.35 111.04 34.86
C ALA A 24 62.39 110.02 33.69
N ALA A 25 63.01 108.85 33.90
CA ALA A 25 63.06 107.75 32.94
C ALA A 25 61.78 106.90 32.88
N GLU A 26 60.93 106.92 33.91
CA GLU A 26 59.62 106.25 33.92
C GLU A 26 58.52 107.07 33.24
N ARG A 27 58.61 108.40 33.31
CA ARG A 27 57.71 109.29 32.55
C ARG A 27 57.94 109.19 31.04
N ALA A 28 59.16 108.94 30.57
CA ALA A 28 59.44 108.85 29.13
C ALA A 28 58.99 107.54 28.46
N ARG A 29 58.79 106.44 29.21
CA ARG A 29 58.34 105.15 28.66
C ARG A 29 56.82 105.07 28.49
N ASN A 30 56.05 105.71 29.36
CA ASN A 30 54.58 105.72 29.27
C ASN A 30 54.02 106.61 28.14
N PHE A 31 54.79 107.59 27.65
CA PHE A 31 54.36 108.43 26.51
C PHE A 31 54.58 107.81 25.11
N LYS A 32 55.31 106.69 24.99
CA LYS A 32 55.48 105.98 23.70
C LYS A 32 54.40 104.93 23.41
N LEU A 33 53.59 104.53 24.39
CA LEU A 33 52.40 103.69 24.19
C LEU A 33 51.16 104.49 23.77
N ALA A 34 51.16 105.82 23.94
CA ALA A 34 50.01 106.68 23.66
C ALA A 34 49.84 107.11 22.18
N LYS A 35 50.86 106.96 21.31
CA LYS A 35 50.75 107.35 19.88
C LYS A 35 50.05 106.32 18.98
N ARG A 36 49.77 105.10 19.47
CA ARG A 36 49.02 104.07 18.74
C ARG A 36 47.50 104.26 18.82
N HIS A 37 46.98 104.83 19.92
CA HIS A 37 45.56 105.12 20.08
C HIS A 37 45.07 106.30 19.22
N THR A 38 45.90 107.30 18.94
CA THR A 38 45.49 108.47 18.13
C THR A 38 45.27 108.15 16.65
N ARG A 39 45.98 107.17 16.09
CA ARG A 39 45.76 106.72 14.70
C ARG A 39 44.52 105.83 14.57
N LEU A 40 44.29 104.98 15.57
CA LEU A 40 43.13 104.08 15.60
C LEU A 40 41.81 104.86 15.74
N VAL A 41 41.78 105.93 16.55
CA VAL A 41 40.60 106.80 16.68
C VAL A 41 40.30 107.60 15.41
N ARG A 42 41.33 108.09 14.69
CA ARG A 42 41.10 108.78 13.40
C ARG A 42 40.58 107.84 12.31
N LEU A 43 41.04 106.59 12.30
CA LEU A 43 40.60 105.58 11.35
C LEU A 43 39.16 105.15 11.66
N LEU A 44 38.83 104.89 12.94
CA LEU A 44 37.47 104.52 13.36
C LEU A 44 36.45 105.64 13.12
N ARG A 45 36.85 106.91 13.24
CA ARG A 45 36.00 108.08 12.97
C ARG A 45 35.58 108.21 11.50
N TRP A 46 36.35 107.64 10.57
CA TRP A 46 35.96 107.55 9.15
C TRP A 46 35.28 106.23 8.81
N LEU A 47 35.70 105.13 9.45
CA LEU A 47 35.19 103.79 9.15
C LEU A 47 33.74 103.60 9.61
N PHE A 48 33.35 104.19 10.74
CA PHE A 48 31.99 104.07 11.29
C PHE A 48 30.90 104.74 10.45
N PRO A 49 31.04 106.01 10.00
CA PRO A 49 30.05 106.59 9.09
C PRO A 49 30.05 105.88 7.72
N VAL A 50 31.19 105.44 7.21
CA VAL A 50 31.25 104.69 5.94
C VAL A 50 30.57 103.33 6.04
N SER A 51 30.70 102.60 7.15
CA SER A 51 29.97 101.34 7.34
C SER A 51 28.47 101.55 7.44
N ILE A 52 28.01 102.63 8.08
CA ILE A 52 26.58 102.97 8.15
C ILE A 52 26.03 103.30 6.76
N VAL A 53 26.76 104.08 5.96
CA VAL A 53 26.37 104.37 4.57
C VAL A 53 26.40 103.11 3.71
N GLY A 54 27.35 102.20 3.93
CA GLY A 54 27.40 100.91 3.24
C GLY A 54 26.23 99.99 3.59
N ILE A 55 25.84 99.93 4.86
CA ILE A 55 24.68 99.14 5.32
C ILE A 55 23.38 99.75 4.80
N LEU A 56 23.23 101.07 4.83
CA LEU A 56 22.07 101.76 4.26
C LEU A 56 22.01 101.61 2.74
N GLY A 57 23.15 101.66 2.06
CA GLY A 57 23.25 101.41 0.62
C GLY A 57 22.87 99.98 0.26
N LEU A 58 23.36 98.99 1.00
CA LEU A 58 23.00 97.58 0.81
C LEU A 58 21.52 97.32 1.11
N TYR A 59 20.97 97.94 2.15
CA TYR A 59 19.55 97.85 2.49
C TYR A 59 18.68 98.51 1.43
N LEU A 60 19.08 99.68 0.91
CA LEU A 60 18.40 100.34 -0.21
C LEU A 60 18.47 99.49 -1.48
N LEU A 61 19.60 98.84 -1.75
CA LEU A 61 19.77 97.95 -2.92
C LEU A 61 18.88 96.71 -2.81
N LEU A 62 18.77 96.09 -1.62
CA LEU A 62 17.82 95.00 -1.37
C LEU A 62 16.36 95.45 -1.43
N MET A 63 16.04 96.67 -1.01
CA MET A 63 14.70 97.25 -1.10
C MET A 63 14.31 97.57 -2.55
N LEU A 64 15.25 98.05 -3.36
CA LEU A 64 15.09 98.27 -4.81
C LEU A 64 14.89 96.94 -5.55
N ASP A 65 15.59 95.87 -5.16
CA ASP A 65 15.42 94.53 -5.73
C ASP A 65 14.00 93.98 -5.46
N ASN A 66 13.47 94.18 -4.25
CA ASN A 66 12.11 93.75 -3.90
C ASN A 66 10.99 94.58 -4.58
N SER A 67 11.32 95.75 -5.13
CA SER A 67 10.37 96.63 -5.85
C SER A 67 10.26 96.35 -7.36
N GLY A 68 11.01 95.35 -7.87
CA GLY A 68 10.90 94.89 -9.26
C GLY A 68 11.46 95.87 -10.31
N MET A 69 12.26 96.86 -9.91
CA MET A 69 12.76 97.93 -10.78
C MET A 69 14.20 97.69 -11.31
N VAL A 70 14.81 96.54 -10.97
CA VAL A 70 16.15 96.13 -11.44
C VAL A 70 16.06 94.75 -12.07
N SER A 71 16.22 94.68 -13.39
CA SER A 71 16.26 93.43 -14.14
C SER A 71 17.65 92.80 -14.11
N GLN A 72 17.70 91.53 -13.70
CA GLN A 72 18.78 90.55 -13.90
C GLN A 72 19.96 90.56 -12.90
N LEU A 73 19.68 90.09 -11.67
CA LEU A 73 20.61 89.18 -10.99
C LEU A 73 20.31 87.75 -11.50
N PRO A 74 21.29 86.96 -11.95
CA PRO A 74 21.06 85.57 -12.29
C PRO A 74 20.60 84.86 -11.02
N ARG A 75 19.34 84.39 -11.03
CA ARG A 75 18.84 83.53 -9.97
C ARG A 75 19.82 82.35 -9.89
N LEU A 76 20.46 82.18 -8.75
CA LEU A 76 21.01 80.89 -8.37
C LEU A 76 19.81 79.94 -8.29
N GLU A 77 19.50 79.29 -9.42
CA GLU A 77 18.72 78.07 -9.44
C GLU A 77 19.51 77.07 -8.60
N VAL A 78 19.19 77.02 -7.31
CA VAL A 78 19.47 75.84 -6.50
C VAL A 78 18.83 74.70 -7.31
N PRO A 79 19.61 73.72 -7.79
CA PRO A 79 19.03 72.61 -8.54
C PRO A 79 18.01 71.97 -7.62
N ARG A 80 16.71 72.13 -7.94
CA ARG A 80 15.68 71.28 -7.35
C ARG A 80 15.90 69.92 -7.99
N ILE A 81 16.68 69.09 -7.31
CA ILE A 81 16.68 67.66 -7.58
C ILE A 81 15.25 67.23 -7.23
N ILE A 82 14.40 67.10 -8.24
CA ILE A 82 13.21 66.27 -8.16
C ILE A 82 13.77 64.90 -8.55
N PRO A 83 14.20 64.05 -7.61
CA PRO A 83 14.55 62.69 -7.97
C PRO A 83 13.26 62.08 -8.51
N GLU A 84 13.19 61.84 -9.82
CA GLU A 84 12.01 61.23 -10.44
C GLU A 84 11.77 59.82 -9.90
N ASN A 85 12.82 59.19 -9.34
CA ASN A 85 12.78 57.92 -8.60
C ASN A 85 13.83 57.91 -7.47
N LEU A 86 13.49 57.33 -6.32
CA LEU A 86 14.43 57.07 -5.22
C LEU A 86 15.13 55.75 -5.48
N THR A 87 16.40 55.81 -5.87
CA THR A 87 17.24 54.60 -5.98
C THR A 87 18.04 54.43 -4.70
N MET A 88 17.77 53.35 -3.98
CA MET A 88 18.54 52.92 -2.81
C MET A 88 19.59 51.89 -3.25
N ASP A 89 20.83 52.08 -2.81
CA ASP A 89 21.92 51.12 -3.03
C ASP A 89 22.08 50.21 -1.80
N ASN A 90 22.23 48.92 -2.03
CA ASN A 90 22.28 47.87 -0.99
C ASN A 90 21.20 48.01 0.11
N PRO A 91 19.91 48.17 -0.24
CA PRO A 91 18.83 48.19 0.76
C PRO A 91 18.74 46.84 1.47
N SER A 92 18.39 46.90 2.76
CA SER A 92 18.19 45.73 3.60
C SER A 92 16.93 45.86 4.43
N TYR A 93 16.19 44.77 4.56
CA TYR A 93 14.96 44.67 5.35
C TYR A 93 15.08 43.48 6.30
N GLU A 94 14.89 43.72 7.59
CA GLU A 94 14.98 42.69 8.61
C GLU A 94 13.65 42.59 9.37
N GLY A 95 13.28 41.37 9.73
CA GLY A 95 12.07 41.12 10.51
C GLY A 95 12.09 39.78 11.20
N TYR A 96 11.00 39.50 11.91
CA TYR A 96 10.79 38.25 12.62
C TYR A 96 9.54 37.56 12.06
N THR A 97 9.61 36.24 11.88
CA THR A 97 8.45 35.44 11.55
C THR A 97 7.61 35.20 12.79
N ASN A 98 6.33 34.86 12.61
CA ASN A 98 5.44 34.50 13.72
C ASN A 98 5.92 33.27 14.50
N ASP A 99 6.77 32.43 13.88
CA ASP A 99 7.36 31.23 14.48
C ASP A 99 8.61 31.54 15.35
N GLY A 100 9.01 32.82 15.44
CA GLY A 100 10.18 33.26 16.21
C GLY A 100 11.50 33.20 15.44
N GLY A 101 11.46 32.86 14.15
CA GLY A 101 12.59 32.98 13.24
C GLY A 101 12.89 34.45 12.88
N ARG A 102 14.11 34.73 12.43
CA ARG A 102 14.51 36.04 11.89
C ARG A 102 14.74 35.92 10.39
N TYR A 103 14.31 36.89 9.61
CA TYR A 103 14.62 36.96 8.19
C TYR A 103 15.30 38.29 7.85
N THR A 104 16.26 38.23 6.94
CA THR A 104 16.92 39.40 6.37
C THR A 104 16.81 39.31 4.86
N VAL A 105 16.37 40.39 4.21
CA VAL A 105 16.26 40.49 2.76
C VAL A 105 17.15 41.64 2.32
N HIS A 106 18.09 41.35 1.43
CA HIS A 106 18.99 42.31 0.82
C HIS A 106 18.67 42.40 -0.67
N ALA A 107 18.80 43.58 -1.26
CA ALA A 107 18.82 43.73 -2.72
C ALA A 107 20.04 44.53 -3.14
N LYS A 108 20.49 44.39 -4.38
CA LYS A 108 21.58 45.22 -4.92
C LYS A 108 21.11 46.66 -5.08
N THR A 109 19.93 46.85 -5.67
CA THR A 109 19.30 48.16 -5.78
C THR A 109 17.80 48.06 -5.52
N ALA A 110 17.21 49.09 -4.92
CA ALA A 110 15.77 49.28 -4.88
C ALA A 110 15.40 50.61 -5.52
N VAL A 111 14.37 50.62 -6.35
CA VAL A 111 13.83 51.82 -7.00
C VAL A 111 12.40 52.01 -6.52
N GLN A 112 12.15 53.10 -5.81
CA GLN A 112 10.82 53.53 -5.41
C GLN A 112 10.39 54.73 -6.27
N ASP A 113 9.21 54.64 -6.86
CA ASP A 113 8.62 55.72 -7.66
C ASP A 113 7.94 56.73 -6.71
N PHE A 114 8.15 58.03 -6.93
CA PHE A 114 7.50 59.09 -6.13
C PHE A 114 6.08 59.42 -6.61
N THR A 115 5.72 59.01 -7.81
CA THR A 115 4.36 59.10 -8.36
C THR A 115 3.49 57.99 -7.79
N ASN A 116 4.09 56.80 -7.58
CA ASN A 116 3.42 55.65 -7.01
C ASN A 116 4.28 55.02 -5.90
N THR A 117 4.19 55.62 -4.71
CA THR A 117 4.97 55.23 -3.52
C THR A 117 4.65 53.83 -3.01
N ASP A 118 3.57 53.22 -3.52
CA ASP A 118 3.10 51.91 -3.09
C ASP A 118 4.06 50.79 -3.51
N PHE A 119 4.74 50.93 -4.65
CA PHE A 119 5.58 49.90 -5.26
C PHE A 119 7.07 50.19 -5.11
N VAL A 120 7.82 49.20 -4.66
CA VAL A 120 9.28 49.23 -4.57
C VAL A 120 9.83 48.09 -5.43
N ARG A 121 10.54 48.42 -6.50
CA ARG A 121 11.21 47.44 -7.37
C ARG A 121 12.59 47.11 -6.82
N LEU A 122 12.87 45.83 -6.67
CA LEU A 122 14.09 45.28 -6.10
C LEU A 122 14.85 44.53 -7.20
N ASN A 123 16.15 44.81 -7.35
CA ASN A 123 17.02 44.12 -8.29
C ASN A 123 18.06 43.29 -7.54
N THR A 124 18.24 42.03 -7.94
CA THR A 124 19.15 41.05 -7.35
C THR A 124 18.92 40.91 -5.85
N ILE A 125 17.94 40.10 -5.49
CA ILE A 125 17.50 39.87 -4.11
C ILE A 125 18.23 38.67 -3.54
N THR A 126 18.73 38.81 -2.32
CA THR A 126 19.26 37.72 -1.50
C THR A 126 18.59 37.79 -0.13
N GLY A 127 17.87 36.74 0.24
CA GLY A 127 17.24 36.58 1.54
C GLY A 127 17.92 35.49 2.36
N ASP A 128 18.09 35.71 3.65
CA ASP A 128 18.46 34.69 4.62
C ASP A 128 17.35 34.61 5.68
N LEU A 129 16.74 33.44 5.80
CA LEU A 129 15.78 33.10 6.86
C LEU A 129 16.48 32.18 7.85
N PHE A 130 16.38 32.51 9.13
CA PHE A 130 16.78 31.66 10.24
C PHE A 130 15.55 31.29 11.04
N ASP A 131 15.25 30.01 11.13
CA ASP A 131 14.15 29.53 11.98
C ASP A 131 14.49 29.65 13.48
N ALA A 132 13.52 29.42 14.37
CA ALA A 132 13.69 29.35 15.82
C ALA A 132 14.80 28.36 16.24
N LYS A 133 15.03 27.32 15.43
CA LYS A 133 16.12 26.34 15.62
C LYS A 133 17.47 26.77 15.01
N LYS A 134 17.59 28.01 14.53
CA LYS A 134 18.77 28.60 13.87
C LYS A 134 19.18 27.93 12.55
N ALA A 135 18.34 27.09 11.95
CA ALA A 135 18.57 26.54 10.62
C ALA A 135 18.48 27.66 9.57
N ARG A 136 19.40 27.69 8.61
CA ARG A 136 19.42 28.72 7.57
C ARG A 136 18.70 28.25 6.31
N THR A 137 17.90 29.14 5.75
CA THR A 137 17.36 29.03 4.39
C THR A 137 17.77 30.26 3.61
N ARG A 138 18.49 30.07 2.51
CA ARG A 138 18.87 31.14 1.61
C ARG A 138 17.92 31.18 0.42
N LEU A 139 17.44 32.37 0.11
CA LEU A 139 16.64 32.67 -1.07
C LEU A 139 17.42 33.61 -1.98
N THR A 140 17.43 33.35 -3.28
CA THR A 140 17.97 34.27 -4.29
C THR A 140 16.97 34.45 -5.41
N ALA A 141 16.75 35.70 -5.83
CA ALA A 141 15.88 36.05 -6.95
C ALA A 141 16.48 37.20 -7.77
N LEU A 142 16.22 37.24 -9.08
CA LEU A 142 16.76 38.29 -9.94
C LEU A 142 16.01 39.63 -9.78
N GLU A 143 14.69 39.55 -9.68
CA GLU A 143 13.80 40.70 -9.60
C GLU A 143 12.74 40.48 -8.50
N GLY A 144 12.26 41.57 -7.93
CA GLY A 144 11.07 41.54 -7.11
C GLY A 144 10.39 42.89 -7.03
N GLU A 145 9.11 42.85 -6.70
CA GLU A 145 8.26 44.01 -6.57
C GLU A 145 7.53 43.91 -5.23
N PHE A 146 7.75 44.91 -4.38
CA PHE A 146 7.14 44.97 -3.07
C PHE A 146 6.05 46.04 -3.04
N ASN A 147 4.82 45.64 -2.75
CA ASN A 147 3.70 46.54 -2.51
C ASN A 147 3.58 46.79 -1.00
N THR A 148 3.85 48.03 -0.60
CA THR A 148 3.84 48.47 0.80
C THR A 148 2.45 48.57 1.41
N LYS A 149 1.39 48.76 0.62
CA LYS A 149 0.00 48.81 1.10
C LYS A 149 -0.56 47.43 1.37
N GLU A 150 -0.36 46.51 0.42
CA GLU A 150 -0.88 45.14 0.50
C GLU A 150 0.07 44.20 1.28
N ASN A 151 1.28 44.67 1.61
CA ASN A 151 2.36 43.88 2.20
C ASN A 151 2.65 42.59 1.39
N GLN A 152 2.70 42.79 0.08
CA GLN A 152 2.82 41.75 -0.93
C GLN A 152 4.18 41.86 -1.62
N LEU A 153 4.96 40.78 -1.62
CA LEU A 153 6.22 40.67 -2.34
C LEU A 153 6.07 39.69 -3.50
N VAL A 154 6.21 40.18 -4.73
CA VAL A 154 6.27 39.35 -5.93
C VAL A 154 7.74 39.18 -6.31
N LEU A 155 8.18 37.95 -6.50
CA LEU A 155 9.53 37.59 -6.92
C LEU A 155 9.47 36.98 -8.32
N SER A 156 10.44 37.32 -9.18
CA SER A 156 10.54 36.82 -10.55
C SER A 156 11.97 36.73 -11.06
N GLY A 157 12.13 36.14 -12.26
CA GLY A 157 13.44 36.04 -12.93
C GLY A 157 14.29 34.86 -12.44
N GLY A 158 13.65 33.81 -11.93
CA GLY A 158 14.31 32.64 -11.36
C GLY A 158 14.55 32.80 -9.87
N ILE A 159 13.90 31.96 -9.07
CA ILE A 159 13.96 31.94 -7.61
C ILE A 159 14.58 30.62 -7.20
N ASP A 160 15.75 30.69 -6.59
CA ASP A 160 16.42 29.54 -6.00
C ASP A 160 16.33 29.65 -4.47
N ILE A 161 15.85 28.60 -3.83
CA ILE A 161 15.77 28.47 -2.38
C ILE A 161 16.62 27.28 -2.00
N VAL A 162 17.57 27.48 -1.08
CA VAL A 162 18.46 26.44 -0.58
C VAL A 162 18.42 26.45 0.94
N ALA A 163 17.95 25.37 1.53
CA ALA A 163 17.97 25.17 2.97
C ALA A 163 19.18 24.33 3.39
N ASP A 164 19.67 24.55 4.61
CA ASP A 164 20.70 23.69 5.23
C ASP A 164 20.25 22.22 5.33
N SER A 165 18.95 21.96 5.17
CA SER A 165 18.38 20.62 5.15
C SER A 165 18.64 19.78 3.91
N GLY A 166 19.36 20.33 2.93
CA GLY A 166 19.55 19.69 1.64
C GLY A 166 18.35 19.85 0.70
N LEU A 167 17.30 20.55 1.14
CA LEU A 167 16.18 20.94 0.30
C LEU A 167 16.58 22.09 -0.63
N LYS A 168 16.25 21.93 -1.91
CA LYS A 168 16.41 22.97 -2.94
C LYS A 168 15.09 23.16 -3.65
N ALA A 169 14.58 24.38 -3.72
CA ALA A 169 13.40 24.68 -4.52
C ALA A 169 13.75 25.69 -5.61
N LYS A 170 13.24 25.43 -6.81
CA LYS A 170 13.34 26.31 -7.97
C LYS A 170 11.96 26.73 -8.40
N LEU A 171 11.71 28.03 -8.41
CA LEU A 171 10.44 28.62 -8.81
C LEU A 171 10.68 29.67 -9.88
N SER A 172 9.78 29.81 -10.85
CA SER A 172 9.87 30.87 -11.86
C SER A 172 9.32 32.21 -11.35
N ARG A 173 8.22 32.16 -10.59
CA ARG A 173 7.56 33.31 -9.96
C ARG A 173 6.95 32.89 -8.62
N ALA A 174 7.02 33.76 -7.62
CA ALA A 174 6.35 33.54 -6.33
C ALA A 174 5.76 34.85 -5.82
N THR A 175 4.62 34.76 -5.16
CA THR A 175 3.94 35.86 -4.47
C THR A 175 3.88 35.53 -2.99
N ILE A 176 4.37 36.43 -2.15
CA ILE A 176 4.40 36.29 -0.71
C ILE A 176 3.47 37.35 -0.12
N LEU A 177 2.45 36.90 0.59
CA LEU A 177 1.50 37.75 1.31
C LEU A 177 1.83 37.67 2.80
N THR A 178 2.63 38.63 3.29
CA THR A 178 3.18 38.59 4.65
C THR A 178 2.08 38.65 5.72
N ASN A 179 1.00 39.39 5.48
CA ASN A 179 -0.13 39.50 6.41
C ASN A 179 -0.92 38.19 6.55
N GLU A 180 -1.07 37.44 5.46
CA GLU A 180 -1.80 36.17 5.42
C GLU A 180 -0.93 34.97 5.76
N SER A 181 0.40 35.14 5.83
CA SER A 181 1.37 34.04 5.92
C SER A 181 1.17 33.01 4.80
N LEU A 182 0.84 33.52 3.60
CA LEU A 182 0.51 32.74 2.40
C LEU A 182 1.55 33.00 1.32
N ILE A 183 2.13 31.91 0.81
CA ILE A 183 3.05 31.94 -0.32
C ILE A 183 2.41 31.20 -1.48
N THR A 184 2.30 31.83 -2.64
CA THR A 184 1.73 31.24 -3.85
C THR A 184 2.72 31.31 -5.00
N SER A 185 2.72 30.28 -5.83
CA SER A 185 3.44 30.25 -7.09
C SER A 185 2.48 29.73 -8.15
N ASN A 186 2.26 30.53 -9.18
CA ASN A 186 1.36 30.26 -10.30
C ASN A 186 2.12 29.84 -11.57
N GLU A 187 3.41 29.56 -11.43
CA GLU A 187 4.30 29.08 -12.48
C GLU A 187 4.99 27.80 -12.01
N PRO A 188 5.60 27.00 -12.91
CA PRO A 188 6.16 25.71 -12.55
C PRO A 188 7.15 25.76 -11.38
N VAL A 189 7.01 24.80 -10.48
CA VAL A 189 7.83 24.63 -9.28
C VAL A 189 8.51 23.27 -9.32
N LEU A 190 9.81 23.25 -9.02
CA LEU A 190 10.59 22.04 -8.79
C LEU A 190 11.17 22.08 -7.38
N VAL A 191 10.85 21.07 -6.58
CA VAL A 191 11.40 20.88 -5.24
C VAL A 191 12.26 19.61 -5.27
N GLU A 192 13.53 19.75 -4.90
CA GLU A 192 14.49 18.66 -4.73
C GLU A 192 14.72 18.46 -3.23
N MET A 193 14.58 17.22 -2.80
CA MET A 193 14.82 16.76 -1.44
C MET A 193 15.87 15.65 -1.47
N PRO A 194 16.54 15.35 -0.35
CA PRO A 194 17.46 14.22 -0.26
C PRO A 194 16.82 12.88 -0.64
N THR A 195 15.51 12.74 -0.41
CA THR A 195 14.73 11.53 -0.65
C THR A 195 13.94 11.54 -1.96
N GLY A 196 14.13 12.53 -2.84
CA GLY A 196 13.40 12.59 -4.11
C GLY A 196 13.14 13.99 -4.67
N THR A 197 12.37 14.08 -5.74
CA THR A 197 11.98 15.34 -6.37
C THR A 197 10.46 15.43 -6.53
N ILE A 198 9.93 16.64 -6.45
CA ILE A 198 8.52 16.95 -6.68
C ILE A 198 8.45 18.08 -7.70
N ARG A 199 7.70 17.88 -8.77
CA ARG A 199 7.41 18.89 -9.79
C ARG A 199 5.91 19.14 -9.86
N SER A 200 5.53 20.41 -10.02
CA SER A 200 4.14 20.83 -10.23
C SER A 200 4.06 22.13 -11.03
N ASN A 201 2.88 22.51 -11.50
CA ASN A 201 2.67 23.78 -12.20
C ASN A 201 2.34 24.95 -11.26
N SER A 202 1.85 24.66 -10.05
CA SER A 202 1.54 25.67 -9.05
C SER A 202 1.79 25.13 -7.65
N MET A 203 2.17 26.02 -6.74
CA MET A 203 2.38 25.73 -5.32
C MET A 203 1.66 26.76 -4.47
N ARG A 204 1.10 26.31 -3.36
CA ARG A 204 0.55 27.15 -2.29
C ARG A 204 1.07 26.66 -0.95
N LEU A 205 1.60 27.55 -0.13
CA LEU A 205 2.13 27.25 1.19
C LEU A 205 1.47 28.18 2.21
N LEU A 206 0.83 27.59 3.23
CA LEU A 206 0.28 28.30 4.38
C LEU A 206 1.20 28.04 5.58
N SER A 207 2.05 29.00 5.91
CA SER A 207 3.03 28.83 6.99
C SER A 207 2.35 28.66 8.37
N LYS A 208 1.20 29.29 8.58
CA LYS A 208 0.46 29.25 9.86
C LYS A 208 -0.05 27.84 10.23
N THR A 209 -0.53 27.07 9.24
CA THR A 209 -1.06 25.71 9.45
C THR A 209 -0.07 24.62 9.04
N ARG A 210 1.08 25.01 8.47
CA ARG A 210 2.10 24.11 7.91
C ARG A 210 1.55 23.20 6.81
N GLU A 211 0.67 23.77 6.00
CA GLU A 211 0.07 23.11 4.84
C GLU A 211 0.76 23.54 3.55
N ILE A 212 1.09 22.56 2.70
CA ILE A 212 1.57 22.79 1.34
C ILE A 212 0.63 22.10 0.36
N ALA A 213 0.17 22.82 -0.66
CA ALA A 213 -0.58 22.27 -1.77
C ALA A 213 0.20 22.48 -3.07
N PHE A 214 0.53 21.39 -3.75
CA PHE A 214 1.01 21.39 -5.11
C PHE A 214 -0.17 21.07 -6.03
N VAL A 215 -0.38 21.89 -7.06
CA VAL A 215 -1.54 21.82 -7.94
C VAL A 215 -1.08 21.75 -9.39
N ASP A 216 -1.82 20.97 -10.18
CA ASP A 216 -1.67 20.74 -11.62
C ASP A 216 -0.36 20.01 -12.02
N ASP A 217 -0.51 18.82 -12.62
CA ASP A 217 0.58 17.93 -13.07
C ASP A 217 1.63 17.65 -11.99
N VAL A 218 1.19 17.15 -10.83
CA VAL A 218 2.09 16.75 -9.75
C VAL A 218 2.81 15.47 -10.15
N ARG A 219 4.14 15.52 -10.17
CA ARG A 219 5.02 14.37 -10.38
C ARG A 219 6.00 14.29 -9.23
N ALA A 220 5.84 13.29 -8.38
CA ALA A 220 6.78 12.98 -7.32
C ALA A 220 7.63 11.78 -7.73
N HIS A 221 8.95 11.91 -7.64
CA HIS A 221 9.91 10.84 -7.82
C HIS A 221 10.63 10.64 -6.49
N LEU A 222 10.31 9.56 -5.78
CA LEU A 222 10.79 9.30 -4.42
C LEU A 222 11.78 8.14 -4.45
N ILE A 223 12.92 8.33 -3.80
CA ILE A 223 13.95 7.30 -3.64
C ILE A 223 13.88 6.84 -2.18
N PRO A 224 13.39 5.62 -1.91
CA PRO A 224 13.36 5.11 -0.55
C PRO A 224 14.79 5.03 0.02
N PRO A 225 15.00 5.38 1.31
CA PRO A 225 16.31 5.23 1.94
C PRO A 225 16.71 3.76 1.90
N LYS A 226 17.96 3.48 1.51
CA LYS A 226 18.49 2.11 1.47
C LYS A 226 18.30 1.45 2.83
N ASN A 227 17.56 0.35 2.88
CA ASN A 227 17.35 -0.40 4.12
C ASN A 227 18.67 -1.08 4.52
N GLU A 228 19.42 -0.49 5.46
CA GLU A 228 20.68 -1.07 5.98
C GLU A 228 20.49 -2.44 6.67
N ASN A 229 19.25 -2.87 6.93
CA ASN A 229 18.93 -4.17 7.52
C ASN A 229 18.91 -5.34 6.52
N ALA A 230 19.18 -5.11 5.22
CA ALA A 230 19.30 -6.19 4.23
C ALA A 230 20.71 -6.80 4.13
N ASP A 231 21.75 -6.07 4.53
CA ASP A 231 23.15 -6.48 4.35
C ASP A 231 23.75 -7.22 5.59
N GLY A 232 22.98 -7.39 6.67
CA GLY A 232 23.42 -8.00 7.93
C GLY A 232 23.28 -9.52 8.06
N ALA A 233 22.80 -10.23 7.03
CA ALA A 233 22.65 -11.70 7.04
C ALA A 233 23.33 -12.39 5.86
N ALA A 234 24.37 -11.75 5.30
CA ALA A 234 25.23 -12.36 4.30
C ALA A 234 26.56 -12.76 4.94
N ASN A 235 26.52 -13.74 5.86
CA ASN A 235 27.62 -14.65 6.20
C ASN A 235 27.16 -15.63 7.28
N ASP A 236 26.32 -16.59 6.90
CA ASP A 236 26.57 -18.02 7.19
C ASP A 236 25.40 -18.89 6.73
N ALA A 237 25.77 -20.07 6.20
CA ALA A 237 24.94 -21.18 5.74
C ALA A 237 24.25 -21.00 4.36
N ALA A 238 24.75 -21.80 3.42
CA ALA A 238 24.20 -22.05 2.09
C ALA A 238 22.66 -22.25 2.11
N LYS A 239 21.95 -21.25 1.58
CA LYS A 239 20.53 -21.31 1.26
C LYS A 239 20.38 -22.12 -0.04
N PRO A 240 19.53 -23.16 -0.11
CA PRO A 240 19.24 -23.82 -1.37
C PRO A 240 18.58 -22.82 -2.32
N ASP A 241 19.06 -22.78 -3.55
CA ASP A 241 18.55 -21.96 -4.65
C ASP A 241 17.02 -22.03 -4.78
N GLY A 242 16.39 -20.87 -5.02
CA GLY A 242 15.04 -20.82 -5.61
C GLY A 242 13.91 -20.17 -4.80
N SER A 243 14.18 -19.30 -3.83
CA SER A 243 13.12 -18.47 -3.23
C SER A 243 13.47 -16.98 -3.38
N SER A 244 13.14 -16.44 -4.56
CA SER A 244 12.95 -15.02 -4.77
C SER A 244 11.69 -14.63 -4.00
N ALA A 245 11.86 -14.07 -2.81
CA ALA A 245 10.78 -13.43 -2.08
C ALA A 245 10.15 -12.38 -3.02
N THR A 246 8.84 -12.47 -3.23
CA THR A 246 8.11 -11.54 -4.09
C THR A 246 8.30 -10.11 -3.66
N ALA A 247 8.56 -9.24 -4.63
CA ALA A 247 8.43 -7.81 -4.39
C ALA A 247 7.00 -7.48 -3.92
N PRO A 248 6.85 -6.61 -2.89
CA PRO A 248 5.59 -6.03 -2.43
C PRO A 248 4.66 -5.61 -3.58
N LEU A 249 3.35 -5.62 -3.34
CA LEU A 249 2.40 -5.07 -4.32
C LEU A 249 2.57 -3.55 -4.44
N ILE A 250 2.97 -2.86 -3.35
CA ILE A 250 3.58 -1.50 -3.29
C ILE A 250 4.34 -1.39 -1.96
N GLY A 251 5.48 -0.69 -1.91
CA GLY A 251 5.96 -0.06 -0.68
C GLY A 251 6.92 -0.89 0.21
N GLY A 252 7.62 -1.88 -0.34
CA GLY A 252 8.70 -2.58 0.38
C GLY A 252 9.86 -3.04 -0.50
N GLY A 253 9.93 -2.52 -1.73
CA GLY A 253 11.08 -2.68 -2.61
C GLY A 253 11.99 -1.46 -2.47
N ASP A 254 13.28 -1.64 -2.68
CA ASP A 254 14.25 -0.53 -2.70
C ASP A 254 14.19 0.27 -4.02
N ALA A 255 13.29 -0.09 -4.94
CA ALA A 255 13.12 0.60 -6.21
C ALA A 255 12.48 1.99 -6.00
N PRO A 256 12.86 2.99 -6.82
CA PRO A 256 12.22 4.30 -6.82
C PRO A 256 10.70 4.22 -7.03
N ILE A 257 10.00 5.18 -6.44
CA ILE A 257 8.55 5.32 -6.50
C ILE A 257 8.21 6.58 -7.29
N ASP A 258 7.52 6.42 -8.40
CA ASP A 258 6.97 7.51 -9.19
C ASP A 258 5.48 7.67 -8.88
N ILE A 259 5.04 8.87 -8.53
CA ILE A 259 3.63 9.18 -8.27
C ILE A 259 3.22 10.37 -9.14
N ASN A 260 2.26 10.12 -10.02
CA ASN A 260 1.61 11.15 -10.82
C ASN A 260 0.22 11.42 -10.25
N ALA A 261 -0.13 12.69 -10.07
CA ALA A 261 -1.46 13.11 -9.60
C ALA A 261 -1.81 14.52 -10.11
N ASN A 262 -3.06 14.93 -9.97
CA ASN A 262 -3.47 16.31 -10.24
C ASN A 262 -3.09 17.27 -9.10
N ARG A 263 -3.10 16.78 -7.86
CA ARG A 263 -2.87 17.60 -6.67
C ARG A 263 -2.21 16.77 -5.57
N LEU A 264 -1.33 17.40 -4.81
CA LEU A 264 -0.70 16.87 -3.60
C LEU A 264 -0.87 17.90 -2.50
N ASP A 265 -1.61 17.54 -1.45
CA ASP A 265 -1.72 18.32 -0.23
C ASP A 265 -0.91 17.65 0.87
N ILE A 266 0.00 18.39 1.49
CA ILE A 266 0.84 17.95 2.60
C ILE A 266 0.42 18.74 3.83
N ASP A 267 -0.04 18.05 4.86
CA ASP A 267 -0.29 18.58 6.19
C ASP A 267 0.77 18.03 7.14
N ASP A 268 1.73 18.88 7.50
CA ASP A 268 2.80 18.48 8.42
C ASP A 268 2.35 18.38 9.88
N THR A 269 1.24 19.03 10.24
CA THR A 269 0.69 18.93 11.60
C THR A 269 0.03 17.57 11.77
N GLY A 270 -0.78 17.15 10.78
CA GLY A 270 -1.42 15.84 10.74
C GLY A 270 -0.50 14.69 10.29
N LYS A 271 0.69 15.01 9.76
CA LYS A 271 1.64 14.05 9.15
C LYS A 271 1.02 13.23 8.03
N THR A 272 0.25 13.91 7.18
CA THR A 272 -0.45 13.31 6.04
C THR A 272 -0.05 13.97 4.73
N ALA A 273 0.09 13.16 3.69
CA ALA A 273 0.25 13.60 2.32
C ALA A 273 -0.86 12.98 1.48
N THR A 274 -1.73 13.81 0.93
CA THR A 274 -2.92 13.40 0.18
C THR A 274 -2.74 13.73 -1.29
N PHE A 275 -2.63 12.69 -2.11
CA PHE A 275 -2.62 12.79 -3.56
C PHE A 275 -4.05 12.66 -4.07
N THR A 276 -4.49 13.56 -4.94
CA THR A 276 -5.83 13.53 -5.54
C THR A 276 -5.81 13.77 -7.03
N GLY A 277 -6.78 13.17 -7.71
CA GLY A 277 -6.99 13.26 -9.15
C GLY A 277 -6.04 12.36 -9.93
N LYS A 278 -6.60 11.29 -10.51
CA LYS A 278 -5.90 10.31 -11.37
C LYS A 278 -4.53 9.91 -10.83
N VAL A 279 -4.51 9.44 -9.58
CA VAL A 279 -3.27 9.06 -8.90
C VAL A 279 -2.76 7.77 -9.50
N HIS A 280 -1.62 7.83 -10.17
CA HIS A 280 -0.91 6.68 -10.72
C HIS A 280 0.45 6.59 -10.01
N ALA A 281 0.59 5.59 -9.15
CA ALA A 281 1.85 5.28 -8.46
C ALA A 281 2.51 4.07 -9.11
N ARG A 282 3.81 4.14 -9.37
CA ARG A 282 4.60 3.05 -9.95
C ARG A 282 5.85 2.81 -9.12
N GLN A 283 6.15 1.54 -8.86
CA GLN A 283 7.39 1.11 -8.23
C GLN A 283 7.89 -0.16 -8.92
N ALA A 284 9.05 -0.08 -9.58
CA ALA A 284 9.57 -1.14 -10.45
C ALA A 284 8.51 -1.62 -11.47
N ASP A 285 8.05 -2.88 -11.33
CA ASP A 285 7.07 -3.55 -12.20
C ASP A 285 5.64 -3.51 -11.66
N ALA A 286 5.44 -2.91 -10.48
CA ALA A 286 4.13 -2.75 -9.86
C ALA A 286 3.59 -1.34 -10.11
N ALA A 287 2.29 -1.23 -10.38
CA ALA A 287 1.59 0.03 -10.50
C ALA A 287 0.26 0.00 -9.75
N LEU A 288 -0.15 1.15 -9.22
CA LEU A 288 -1.40 1.41 -8.55
C LEU A 288 -2.08 2.62 -9.18
N GLU A 289 -3.33 2.46 -9.52
CA GLU A 289 -4.20 3.52 -10.01
C GLU A 289 -5.36 3.72 -9.03
N THR A 290 -5.60 4.96 -8.64
CA THR A 290 -6.70 5.33 -7.74
C THR A 290 -7.09 6.80 -7.92
N ALA A 291 -8.26 7.21 -7.41
CA ALA A 291 -8.69 8.61 -7.50
C ALA A 291 -8.08 9.49 -6.40
N ALA A 292 -7.86 8.90 -5.22
CA ALA A 292 -7.21 9.55 -4.08
C ALA A 292 -6.34 8.56 -3.32
N LEU A 293 -5.18 9.01 -2.88
CA LEU A 293 -4.22 8.23 -2.10
C LEU A 293 -3.74 9.07 -0.92
N GLU A 294 -3.99 8.59 0.29
CA GLU A 294 -3.58 9.22 1.54
C GLU A 294 -2.38 8.47 2.11
N VAL A 295 -1.28 9.18 2.33
CA VAL A 295 -0.02 8.63 2.84
C VAL A 295 0.24 9.24 4.20
N PHE A 296 0.29 8.39 5.22
CA PHE A 296 0.68 8.75 6.58
C PHE A 296 2.17 8.53 6.74
N TYR A 297 2.86 9.52 7.28
CA TYR A 297 4.30 9.48 7.43
C TYR A 297 4.74 9.83 8.85
N GLU A 298 5.95 9.44 9.20
CA GLU A 298 6.62 9.77 10.45
C GLU A 298 7.90 10.54 10.14
N GLY A 299 8.09 11.68 10.80
CA GLY A 299 9.17 12.61 10.47
C GLY A 299 8.62 14.00 10.18
N GLY A 300 9.44 15.02 10.44
CA GLY A 300 8.99 16.40 10.66
C GLY A 300 8.84 16.78 12.14
N ASN A 301 9.53 16.04 13.03
CA ASN A 301 9.75 16.22 14.48
C ASN A 301 8.56 16.07 15.46
N ALA A 302 8.67 15.08 16.36
CA ALA A 302 8.30 15.14 17.77
C ALA A 302 9.24 14.22 18.58
N GLU A 303 9.97 14.81 19.54
CA GLU A 303 10.69 14.24 20.69
C GLU A 303 11.33 12.85 20.58
N ASP A 304 12.66 12.80 20.39
CA ASP A 304 13.48 11.84 21.15
C ASP A 304 14.88 12.41 21.41
N GLY A 305 15.36 12.25 22.65
CA GLY A 305 16.54 12.90 23.21
C GLY A 305 17.88 12.35 22.70
N SER A 306 18.09 12.28 21.39
CA SER A 306 19.36 11.87 20.80
C SER A 306 19.93 12.97 19.89
N ALA A 307 21.12 13.43 20.26
CA ALA A 307 21.87 14.50 19.60
C ALA A 307 22.43 14.04 18.24
N ALA A 308 21.58 13.92 17.21
CA ALA A 308 21.99 13.87 15.79
C ALA A 308 20.79 13.92 14.82
N ALA A 309 20.06 15.04 14.74
CA ALA A 309 19.14 15.33 13.63
C ALA A 309 18.88 16.85 13.53
N THR A 310 19.90 17.62 13.14
CA THR A 310 19.79 19.06 12.91
C THR A 310 19.27 19.34 11.51
N THR A 311 17.95 19.24 11.31
CA THR A 311 17.29 19.74 10.10
C THR A 311 15.81 19.98 10.32
N PRO A 312 15.37 21.25 10.31
CA PRO A 312 14.03 21.54 9.81
C PRO A 312 13.96 22.83 8.97
N ASP A 313 13.21 22.77 7.88
CA ASP A 313 12.00 23.59 7.63
C ASP A 313 11.53 23.46 6.18
N MET A 314 10.75 22.40 5.94
CA MET A 314 9.58 22.30 5.06
C MET A 314 8.90 20.92 5.36
N PRO A 315 7.55 20.84 5.35
CA PRO A 315 6.77 19.61 5.49
C PRO A 315 7.33 18.40 4.70
N GLY A 316 7.51 17.25 5.36
CA GLY A 316 7.75 15.97 4.69
C GLY A 316 9.20 15.62 4.29
N ALA A 317 10.19 16.48 4.56
CA ALA A 317 11.59 16.16 4.25
C ALA A 317 12.14 15.03 5.17
N GLY A 318 12.50 13.88 4.57
CA GLY A 318 13.08 12.74 5.29
C GLY A 318 12.07 11.84 6.03
N ALA A 319 10.78 11.94 5.71
CA ALA A 319 9.74 11.21 6.41
C ALA A 319 9.70 9.71 6.02
N LYS A 320 9.58 8.84 7.02
CA LYS A 320 9.34 7.40 6.85
C LYS A 320 7.84 7.16 6.63
N ILE A 321 7.47 6.41 5.61
CA ILE A 321 6.06 6.08 5.36
C ILE A 321 5.59 5.07 6.42
N GLN A 322 4.49 5.36 7.10
CA GLN A 322 3.87 4.43 8.06
C GLN A 322 2.72 3.65 7.44
N ARG A 323 1.85 4.34 6.70
CA ARG A 323 0.62 3.75 6.19
C ARG A 323 0.18 4.42 4.90
N ILE A 324 -0.39 3.66 3.99
CA ILE A 324 -0.93 4.14 2.72
C ILE A 324 -2.38 3.68 2.63
N VAL A 325 -3.30 4.62 2.44
CA VAL A 325 -4.74 4.35 2.42
C VAL A 325 -5.35 4.92 1.14
N SER A 326 -6.19 4.13 0.48
CA SER A 326 -7.13 4.64 -0.51
C SER A 326 -8.54 4.21 -0.15
N ARG A 327 -9.43 5.19 -0.04
CA ARG A 327 -10.88 5.01 0.16
C ARG A 327 -11.66 5.05 -1.15
N THR A 328 -10.94 5.02 -2.26
CA THR A 328 -11.51 5.05 -3.61
C THR A 328 -11.08 3.79 -4.36
N PRO A 329 -11.82 3.36 -5.38
CA PRO A 329 -11.49 2.14 -6.12
C PRO A 329 -10.02 2.13 -6.55
N VAL A 330 -9.38 1.00 -6.31
CA VAL A 330 -7.97 0.76 -6.62
C VAL A 330 -7.85 -0.29 -7.70
N VAL A 331 -6.91 -0.05 -8.62
CA VAL A 331 -6.45 -1.03 -9.58
C VAL A 331 -4.95 -1.18 -9.38
N MET A 332 -4.52 -2.37 -9.02
CA MET A 332 -3.13 -2.73 -8.86
C MET A 332 -2.74 -3.64 -10.01
N THR A 333 -1.64 -3.37 -10.67
CA THR A 333 -1.10 -4.22 -11.73
C THR A 333 0.34 -4.59 -11.43
N ARG A 334 0.74 -5.80 -11.80
CA ARG A 334 2.11 -6.28 -11.70
C ARG A 334 2.47 -7.01 -12.98
N ALA A 335 3.59 -6.63 -13.59
CA ALA A 335 4.05 -7.26 -14.82
C ALA A 335 4.35 -8.76 -14.59
N PRO A 336 4.06 -9.65 -15.57
CA PRO A 336 3.49 -9.34 -16.89
C PRO A 336 1.96 -9.22 -16.93
N ASN A 337 1.21 -9.94 -16.10
CA ASN A 337 -0.24 -10.18 -16.33
C ASN A 337 -1.08 -10.21 -15.05
N ASP A 338 -0.57 -9.71 -13.93
CA ASP A 338 -1.30 -9.76 -12.66
C ASP A 338 -2.06 -8.46 -12.47
N ARG A 339 -3.35 -8.55 -12.15
CA ARG A 339 -4.23 -7.41 -11.90
C ARG A 339 -5.13 -7.69 -10.71
N VAL A 340 -5.13 -6.78 -9.74
CA VAL A 340 -5.98 -6.83 -8.56
C VAL A 340 -6.82 -5.57 -8.51
N THR A 341 -8.13 -5.70 -8.31
CA THR A 341 -9.03 -4.56 -8.15
C THR A 341 -9.78 -4.67 -6.84
N GLY A 342 -10.03 -3.55 -6.16
CA GLY A 342 -10.85 -3.49 -4.95
C GLY A 342 -11.45 -2.09 -4.74
N ALA A 343 -12.40 -1.95 -3.83
CA ALA A 343 -12.99 -0.66 -3.51
C ALA A 343 -12.09 0.21 -2.64
N ASN A 344 -11.35 -0.41 -1.71
CA ASN A 344 -10.45 0.27 -0.78
C ASN A 344 -9.11 -0.48 -0.67
N LEU A 345 -8.06 0.25 -0.34
CA LEU A 345 -6.73 -0.26 0.00
C LEU A 345 -6.28 0.34 1.33
N ASP A 346 -5.69 -0.49 2.17
CA ASP A 346 -5.06 -0.10 3.41
C ASP A 346 -3.75 -0.88 3.56
N TYR A 347 -2.62 -0.20 3.45
CA TYR A 347 -1.30 -0.78 3.53
C TYR A 347 -0.56 -0.22 4.74
N ASP A 348 -0.24 -1.10 5.68
CA ASP A 348 0.63 -0.81 6.80
C ASP A 348 2.08 -1.10 6.39
N ALA A 349 2.87 -0.04 6.21
CA ALA A 349 4.26 -0.15 5.77
C ALA A 349 5.19 -0.65 6.88
N ILE A 350 4.81 -0.49 8.15
CA ILE A 350 5.59 -0.95 9.31
C ILE A 350 5.46 -2.46 9.45
N ASN A 351 4.22 -2.97 9.40
CA ASN A 351 3.94 -4.39 9.51
C ASN A 351 4.03 -5.13 8.17
N GLN A 352 4.14 -4.39 7.06
CA GLN A 352 4.16 -4.90 5.69
C GLN A 352 2.90 -5.72 5.34
N VAL A 353 1.75 -5.25 5.80
CA VAL A 353 0.44 -5.89 5.60
C VAL A 353 -0.43 -5.02 4.71
N ALA A 354 -0.89 -5.57 3.58
CA ALA A 354 -1.87 -4.93 2.72
C ALA A 354 -3.25 -5.56 2.92
N VAL A 355 -4.27 -4.74 3.10
CA VAL A 355 -5.68 -5.13 3.14
C VAL A 355 -6.42 -4.46 1.99
N ILE A 356 -7.08 -5.26 1.17
CA ILE A 356 -7.88 -4.83 0.04
C ILE A 356 -9.31 -5.28 0.31
N ASP A 357 -10.25 -4.34 0.23
CA ASP A 357 -11.64 -4.54 0.60
C ASP A 357 -12.60 -4.12 -0.51
N GLY A 358 -13.77 -4.77 -0.54
CA GLY A 358 -14.90 -4.43 -1.41
C GLY A 358 -14.77 -5.07 -2.79
N ASP A 359 -15.41 -6.24 -2.95
CA ASP A 359 -15.52 -7.02 -4.18
C ASP A 359 -14.19 -7.16 -4.93
N VAL A 360 -13.21 -7.74 -4.22
CA VAL A 360 -11.87 -7.93 -4.74
C VAL A 360 -11.89 -8.91 -5.90
N LYS A 361 -11.28 -8.53 -7.01
CA LYS A 361 -11.05 -9.40 -8.17
C LYS A 361 -9.56 -9.44 -8.46
N MET A 362 -9.01 -10.65 -8.50
CA MET A 362 -7.63 -10.92 -8.82
C MET A 362 -7.61 -11.70 -10.14
N LEU A 363 -6.77 -11.27 -11.07
CA LEU A 363 -6.47 -11.95 -12.31
C LEU A 363 -4.97 -12.20 -12.32
N SER A 364 -4.56 -13.44 -12.56
CA SER A 364 -3.14 -13.80 -12.63
C SER A 364 -2.90 -14.66 -13.88
N GLY A 365 -2.13 -14.16 -14.84
CA GLY A 365 -1.92 -14.87 -16.10
C GLY A 365 -3.18 -14.96 -16.98
N PRO A 366 -3.19 -15.85 -18.00
CA PRO A 366 -4.26 -15.86 -19.01
C PRO A 366 -5.58 -16.48 -18.55
N ASP A 367 -5.56 -17.36 -17.54
CA ASP A 367 -6.69 -18.23 -17.23
C ASP A 367 -7.03 -18.34 -15.74
N ARG A 368 -6.29 -17.67 -14.84
CA ARG A 368 -6.56 -17.70 -13.38
C ARG A 368 -7.26 -16.44 -12.93
N ASN A 369 -8.39 -16.61 -12.27
CA ASN A 369 -9.07 -15.54 -11.56
C ASN A 369 -9.41 -15.98 -10.12
N ALA A 370 -9.46 -15.02 -9.22
CA ALA A 370 -9.98 -15.19 -7.88
C ALA A 370 -10.84 -13.99 -7.50
N THR A 371 -11.91 -14.25 -6.75
CA THR A 371 -12.82 -13.22 -6.25
C THR A 371 -13.06 -13.46 -4.77
N ALA A 372 -13.16 -12.38 -4.00
CA ALA A 372 -13.42 -12.42 -2.56
C ALA A 372 -13.95 -11.05 -2.07
N ARG A 373 -14.52 -10.99 -0.88
CA ARG A 373 -14.93 -9.72 -0.26
C ARG A 373 -13.74 -8.92 0.25
N ARG A 374 -12.74 -9.62 0.80
CA ARG A 374 -11.54 -9.05 1.41
C ARG A 374 -10.32 -9.92 1.12
N VAL A 375 -9.20 -9.27 0.82
CA VAL A 375 -7.89 -9.92 0.68
C VAL A 375 -6.90 -9.25 1.63
N THR A 376 -6.18 -10.05 2.40
CA THR A 376 -5.07 -9.62 3.25
C THR A 376 -3.80 -10.28 2.77
N VAL A 377 -2.76 -9.49 2.52
CA VAL A 377 -1.44 -9.94 2.10
C VAL A 377 -0.45 -9.54 3.18
N ASP A 378 0.17 -10.51 3.83
CA ASP A 378 1.26 -10.30 4.78
C ASP A 378 2.57 -10.66 4.08
N GLN A 379 3.37 -9.64 3.78
CA GLN A 379 4.60 -9.81 3.01
C GLN A 379 5.73 -10.40 3.87
N LYS A 380 5.74 -10.09 5.18
CA LYS A 380 6.74 -10.59 6.11
C LYS A 380 6.56 -12.08 6.37
N ALA A 381 5.31 -12.53 6.47
CA ALA A 381 4.98 -13.94 6.62
C ALA A 381 4.90 -14.70 5.27
N ASP A 382 4.89 -13.99 4.14
CA ASP A 382 4.63 -14.51 2.79
C ASP A 382 3.31 -15.32 2.73
N THR A 383 2.25 -14.71 3.25
CA THR A 383 0.91 -15.31 3.30
C THR A 383 -0.16 -14.42 2.65
N ILE A 384 -1.15 -15.06 2.06
CA ILE A 384 -2.32 -14.41 1.47
C ILE A 384 -3.58 -15.04 2.08
N LEU A 385 -4.51 -14.20 2.50
CA LEU A 385 -5.78 -14.60 3.07
C LEU A 385 -6.92 -13.93 2.32
N LEU A 386 -7.74 -14.71 1.63
CA LEU A 386 -8.98 -14.28 1.00
C LEU A 386 -10.15 -14.68 1.89
N THR A 387 -11.10 -13.78 2.11
CA THR A 387 -12.29 -14.03 2.95
C THR A 387 -13.54 -13.43 2.33
N GLY A 388 -14.67 -14.11 2.54
CA GLY A 388 -15.99 -13.74 2.05
C GLY A 388 -16.22 -14.14 0.60
N ASN A 389 -17.13 -15.10 0.37
CA ASN A 389 -17.54 -15.54 -0.98
C ASN A 389 -16.35 -15.83 -1.91
N VAL A 390 -15.36 -16.57 -1.42
CA VAL A 390 -14.16 -16.86 -2.18
C VAL A 390 -14.49 -17.79 -3.35
N ALA A 391 -14.24 -17.32 -4.57
CA ALA A 391 -14.33 -18.15 -5.78
C ALA A 391 -13.06 -17.99 -6.61
N VAL A 392 -12.37 -19.10 -6.85
CA VAL A 392 -11.18 -19.19 -7.69
C VAL A 392 -11.54 -20.01 -8.92
N SER A 393 -11.11 -19.57 -10.10
CA SER A 393 -11.14 -20.42 -11.29
C SER A 393 -9.82 -20.37 -12.04
N GLN A 394 -9.49 -21.52 -12.64
CA GLN A 394 -8.32 -21.69 -13.50
C GLN A 394 -8.75 -22.50 -14.72
N GLY A 395 -8.79 -21.85 -15.88
CA GLY A 395 -9.35 -22.44 -17.10
C GLY A 395 -10.80 -22.89 -16.88
N ARG A 396 -11.03 -24.21 -16.85
CA ARG A 396 -12.36 -24.80 -16.58
C ARG A 396 -12.56 -25.22 -15.11
N ASN A 397 -11.50 -25.25 -14.31
CA ASN A 397 -11.58 -25.69 -12.93
C ASN A 397 -12.11 -24.56 -12.05
N GLN A 398 -12.95 -24.90 -11.08
CA GLN A 398 -13.57 -23.93 -10.17
C GLN A 398 -13.48 -24.41 -8.73
N LEU A 399 -13.17 -23.48 -7.82
CA LEU A 399 -13.14 -23.72 -6.38
C LEU A 399 -13.91 -22.59 -5.69
N LYS A 400 -14.80 -22.96 -4.77
CA LYS A 400 -15.64 -22.04 -4.01
C LYS A 400 -15.58 -22.37 -2.53
N GLY A 401 -15.50 -21.35 -1.70
CA GLY A 401 -15.51 -21.45 -0.24
C GLY A 401 -15.67 -20.08 0.40
N GLU A 402 -15.44 -19.99 1.70
CA GLU A 402 -15.54 -18.72 2.43
C GLU A 402 -14.18 -18.11 2.75
N ARG A 403 -13.19 -18.97 2.98
CA ARG A 403 -11.85 -18.56 3.38
C ARG A 403 -10.82 -19.39 2.64
N LEU A 404 -9.95 -18.72 1.91
CA LEU A 404 -8.78 -19.30 1.26
C LEU A 404 -7.53 -18.69 1.90
N PHE A 405 -6.71 -19.53 2.51
CA PHE A 405 -5.43 -19.15 3.09
C PHE A 405 -4.31 -19.79 2.29
N VAL A 406 -3.33 -19.00 1.88
CA VAL A 406 -2.19 -19.42 1.08
C VAL A 406 -0.92 -19.05 1.85
N ASP A 407 -0.12 -20.05 2.21
CA ASP A 407 1.22 -19.91 2.77
C ASP A 407 2.21 -20.26 1.66
N ARG A 408 2.80 -19.22 1.06
CA ARG A 408 3.64 -19.35 -0.13
C ARG A 408 5.04 -19.86 0.24
N ALA A 409 5.55 -19.41 1.39
CA ALA A 409 6.78 -19.91 1.97
C ALA A 409 6.75 -21.42 2.26
N LYS A 410 5.59 -21.98 2.64
CA LYS A 410 5.43 -23.44 2.86
C LYS A 410 4.87 -24.19 1.67
N GLY A 411 4.34 -23.50 0.65
CA GLY A 411 3.63 -24.12 -0.48
C GLY A 411 2.33 -24.80 -0.04
N ARG A 412 1.65 -24.24 0.96
CA ARG A 412 0.41 -24.79 1.53
C ARG A 412 -0.76 -23.88 1.25
N THR A 413 -1.86 -24.46 0.83
CA THR A 413 -3.12 -23.74 0.60
C THR A 413 -4.24 -24.43 1.35
N GLN A 414 -5.11 -23.66 1.98
CA GLN A 414 -6.26 -24.16 2.72
C GLN A 414 -7.50 -23.42 2.27
N LEU A 415 -8.48 -24.15 1.75
CA LEU A 415 -9.82 -23.65 1.47
C LEU A 415 -10.78 -24.20 2.53
N SER A 416 -11.57 -23.32 3.12
CA SER A 416 -12.55 -23.67 4.15
C SER A 416 -13.86 -22.93 3.93
N ALA A 417 -14.95 -23.55 4.36
CA ALA A 417 -16.25 -22.92 4.36
C ALA A 417 -16.47 -22.05 5.61
N ALA A 418 -17.52 -21.23 5.58
CA ALA A 418 -17.89 -20.36 6.67
C ALA A 418 -18.25 -21.20 7.90
N ALA A 419 -17.60 -20.97 9.03
CA ALA A 419 -18.08 -21.45 10.33
C ALA A 419 -19.22 -20.54 10.83
N ALA A 420 -20.27 -20.35 10.02
CA ALA A 420 -21.45 -19.59 10.44
C ALA A 420 -22.47 -20.53 11.09
N ARG A 421 -23.02 -20.15 12.25
CA ARG A 421 -24.14 -20.85 12.89
C ARG A 421 -25.32 -20.93 11.91
N GLY A 422 -25.56 -22.10 11.34
CA GLY A 422 -26.82 -22.42 10.64
C GLY A 422 -26.72 -22.70 9.14
N ASP A 423 -25.66 -22.26 8.47
CA ASP A 423 -25.41 -22.69 7.09
C ASP A 423 -24.48 -23.90 7.10
N ASN A 424 -24.87 -24.97 6.41
CA ASN A 424 -24.00 -26.11 6.12
C ASN A 424 -22.94 -25.69 5.08
N GLY A 425 -22.19 -24.63 5.38
CA GLY A 425 -21.13 -24.10 4.54
C GLY A 425 -20.20 -25.25 4.18
N ARG A 426 -20.22 -25.63 2.91
CA ARG A 426 -19.32 -26.61 2.32
C ARG A 426 -18.50 -25.90 1.27
N ILE A 427 -17.24 -26.28 1.18
CA ILE A 427 -16.44 -25.94 0.02
C ILE A 427 -16.97 -26.75 -1.16
N TRP A 428 -16.91 -26.18 -2.35
CA TRP A 428 -17.29 -26.83 -3.58
C TRP A 428 -16.16 -26.69 -4.58
N THR A 429 -15.80 -27.80 -5.21
CA THR A 429 -14.71 -27.82 -6.19
C THR A 429 -15.17 -28.61 -7.42
N GLN A 430 -14.80 -28.15 -8.60
CA GLN A 430 -15.08 -28.83 -9.86
C GLN A 430 -13.81 -28.86 -10.70
N PHE A 431 -13.41 -30.07 -11.10
CA PHE A 431 -12.22 -30.32 -11.88
C PHE A 431 -12.55 -31.04 -13.17
N TYR A 432 -11.86 -30.65 -14.24
CA TYR A 432 -11.87 -31.34 -15.51
C TYR A 432 -10.55 -32.08 -15.70
N ARG A 433 -10.62 -33.31 -16.22
CA ARG A 433 -9.42 -34.02 -16.69
C ARG A 433 -8.85 -33.29 -17.91
N THR A 434 -7.53 -33.22 -17.99
CA THR A 434 -6.81 -32.57 -19.09
C THR A 434 -7.07 -33.29 -20.42
N GLU A 435 -7.19 -32.53 -21.51
CA GLU A 435 -7.63 -33.00 -22.85
C GLU A 435 -6.74 -34.09 -23.46
N ALA A 436 -5.44 -34.12 -23.10
CA ALA A 436 -4.53 -35.20 -23.48
C ALA A 436 -4.99 -36.59 -22.98
N SER A 437 -5.67 -36.63 -21.83
CA SER A 437 -6.27 -37.86 -21.28
C SER A 437 -7.47 -38.33 -22.11
N ASN A 438 -8.25 -37.39 -22.65
CA ASN A 438 -9.50 -37.67 -23.36
C ASN A 438 -9.25 -38.16 -24.80
N ALA A 439 -8.21 -37.66 -25.47
CA ALA A 439 -7.85 -38.09 -26.82
C ALA A 439 -7.39 -39.56 -26.88
N GLN A 440 -6.65 -40.02 -25.86
CA GLN A 440 -6.17 -41.40 -25.76
C GLN A 440 -7.30 -42.40 -25.42
N GLN A 441 -8.35 -41.94 -24.74
CA GLN A 441 -9.52 -42.77 -24.38
C GLN A 441 -10.56 -42.91 -25.50
N LYS A 442 -10.69 -41.93 -26.40
CA LYS A 442 -11.60 -42.05 -27.56
C LYS A 442 -11.21 -43.23 -28.47
N GLY A 443 -9.91 -43.52 -28.59
CA GLY A 443 -9.40 -44.69 -29.32
C GLY A 443 -9.59 -46.03 -28.58
N GLN A 444 -9.50 -46.04 -27.24
CA GLN A 444 -9.65 -47.28 -26.44
C GLN A 444 -11.11 -47.66 -26.14
N SER A 445 -12.02 -46.68 -26.03
CA SER A 445 -13.46 -46.96 -25.86
C SER A 445 -14.10 -47.58 -27.11
N ALA A 446 -13.62 -47.23 -28.31
CA ALA A 446 -14.06 -47.85 -29.57
C ALA A 446 -13.62 -49.33 -29.68
N ALA A 447 -12.47 -49.69 -29.10
CA ALA A 447 -11.98 -51.07 -29.08
C ALA A 447 -12.64 -51.95 -28.00
N ALA A 448 -13.06 -51.36 -26.87
CA ALA A 448 -13.72 -52.08 -25.78
C ALA A 448 -15.22 -52.38 -26.04
N ALA A 449 -15.84 -51.70 -27.01
CA ALA A 449 -17.24 -51.90 -27.38
C ALA A 449 -17.52 -53.25 -28.07
N SER A 450 -16.51 -53.95 -28.58
CA SER A 450 -16.68 -55.22 -29.31
C SER A 450 -16.56 -56.50 -28.46
N ALA A 451 -16.28 -56.40 -27.16
CA ALA A 451 -15.89 -57.55 -26.32
C ALA A 451 -16.74 -57.78 -25.05
N ALA A 452 -18.02 -57.38 -25.03
CA ALA A 452 -18.89 -57.57 -23.87
C ALA A 452 -20.01 -58.59 -24.11
N ALA A 453 -19.68 -59.89 -24.05
CA ALA A 453 -20.65 -60.96 -23.83
C ALA A 453 -20.23 -61.75 -22.57
N GLY A 454 -20.91 -61.54 -21.44
CA GLY A 454 -20.82 -62.42 -20.27
C GLY A 454 -20.40 -61.83 -18.91
N ALA A 455 -20.29 -60.51 -18.73
CA ALA A 455 -19.91 -59.92 -17.43
C ALA A 455 -21.11 -59.30 -16.67
N VAL A 456 -21.26 -59.63 -15.39
CA VAL A 456 -22.11 -58.89 -14.45
C VAL A 456 -21.34 -57.64 -14.03
N GLY A 457 -21.71 -56.47 -14.57
CA GLY A 457 -20.96 -55.25 -14.31
C GLY A 457 -21.72 -53.98 -14.69
N VAL A 458 -22.23 -53.27 -13.68
CA VAL A 458 -23.04 -52.05 -13.81
C VAL A 458 -22.41 -50.95 -12.95
N PHE A 459 -21.11 -50.75 -13.19
CA PHE A 459 -20.35 -49.63 -12.68
C PHE A 459 -19.57 -49.01 -13.84
N LYS A 460 -20.28 -48.46 -14.83
CA LYS A 460 -19.69 -47.72 -15.96
C LYS A 460 -19.86 -46.22 -15.76
N THR A 461 -18.77 -45.47 -15.78
CA THR A 461 -18.81 -44.00 -15.76
C THR A 461 -18.18 -43.43 -17.02
N ASP A 462 -18.53 -42.19 -17.36
CA ASP A 462 -17.79 -41.41 -18.35
C ASP A 462 -16.50 -40.87 -17.71
N PRO A 463 -15.31 -41.35 -18.11
CA PRO A 463 -14.04 -40.89 -17.54
C PRO A 463 -13.72 -39.42 -17.86
N SER A 464 -14.41 -38.83 -18.85
CA SER A 464 -14.26 -37.43 -19.26
C SER A 464 -15.20 -36.47 -18.50
N ALA A 465 -16.17 -37.01 -17.75
CA ALA A 465 -17.06 -36.20 -16.93
C ALA A 465 -16.28 -35.44 -15.84
N PRO A 466 -16.71 -34.21 -15.49
CA PRO A 466 -16.08 -33.43 -14.43
C PRO A 466 -16.22 -34.13 -13.08
N ILE A 467 -15.20 -33.96 -12.25
CA ILE A 467 -15.19 -34.43 -10.86
C ILE A 467 -15.59 -33.25 -9.98
N THR A 468 -16.71 -33.36 -9.30
CA THR A 468 -17.18 -32.38 -8.32
C THR A 468 -16.94 -32.92 -6.92
N VAL A 469 -16.34 -32.13 -6.03
CA VAL A 469 -16.12 -32.53 -4.63
C VAL A 469 -16.62 -31.44 -3.70
N GLU A 470 -17.49 -31.85 -2.79
CA GLU A 470 -17.99 -31.04 -1.68
C GLU A 470 -17.43 -31.57 -0.36
N ALA A 471 -16.94 -30.68 0.50
CA ALA A 471 -16.36 -31.05 1.81
C ALA A 471 -16.45 -29.87 2.79
N ALA A 472 -16.04 -30.06 4.04
CA ALA A 472 -15.90 -28.95 4.99
C ALA A 472 -14.61 -28.13 4.73
N ARG A 473 -13.53 -28.81 4.35
CA ARG A 473 -12.20 -28.23 4.19
C ARG A 473 -11.39 -28.96 3.12
N LEU A 474 -10.55 -28.22 2.41
CA LEU A 474 -9.53 -28.71 1.50
C LEU A 474 -8.18 -28.14 1.93
N ASP A 475 -7.23 -29.03 2.18
CA ASP A 475 -5.83 -28.70 2.44
C ASP A 475 -4.99 -29.19 1.26
N VAL A 476 -4.26 -28.29 0.62
CA VAL A 476 -3.38 -28.58 -0.51
C VAL A 476 -1.94 -28.33 -0.09
N ASP A 477 -1.09 -29.31 -0.32
CA ASP A 477 0.35 -29.22 -0.15
C ASP A 477 1.00 -29.41 -1.53
N ASP A 478 1.44 -28.29 -2.12
CA ASP A 478 1.97 -28.26 -3.48
C ASP A 478 3.37 -28.88 -3.59
N ARG A 479 4.08 -28.98 -2.46
CA ARG A 479 5.39 -29.67 -2.39
C ARG A 479 5.20 -31.18 -2.35
N ALA A 480 4.23 -31.64 -1.56
CA ALA A 480 3.88 -33.05 -1.47
C ALA A 480 2.98 -33.55 -2.64
N LYS A 481 2.50 -32.62 -3.49
CA LYS A 481 1.59 -32.87 -4.61
C LYS A 481 0.30 -33.58 -4.18
N GLN A 482 -0.26 -33.11 -3.06
CA GLN A 482 -1.39 -33.73 -2.38
C GLN A 482 -2.48 -32.70 -2.08
N ALA A 483 -3.74 -33.11 -2.26
CA ALA A 483 -4.93 -32.38 -1.88
C ALA A 483 -5.79 -33.25 -0.98
N ILE A 484 -6.08 -32.79 0.23
CA ILE A 484 -6.80 -33.54 1.27
C ILE A 484 -8.11 -32.83 1.55
N TYR A 485 -9.21 -33.48 1.20
CA TYR A 485 -10.56 -33.09 1.55
C TYR A 485 -10.95 -33.75 2.88
N ASN A 486 -11.45 -32.94 3.81
CA ASN A 486 -11.84 -33.39 5.15
C ASN A 486 -13.27 -32.93 5.47
N GLY A 487 -13.98 -33.75 6.23
CA GLY A 487 -15.31 -33.44 6.78
C GLY A 487 -16.44 -33.75 5.80
N GLU A 488 -16.99 -34.95 5.94
CA GLU A 488 -18.11 -35.48 5.13
C GLU A 488 -17.98 -35.17 3.63
N VAL A 489 -16.95 -35.75 3.03
CA VAL A 489 -16.63 -35.54 1.61
C VAL A 489 -17.67 -36.24 0.74
N HIS A 490 -18.22 -35.49 -0.21
CA HIS A 490 -19.13 -35.97 -1.23
C HIS A 490 -18.52 -35.68 -2.60
N ALA A 491 -18.02 -36.72 -3.26
CA ALA A 491 -17.42 -36.62 -4.58
C ALA A 491 -18.35 -37.24 -5.63
N VAL A 492 -18.54 -36.55 -6.76
CA VAL A 492 -19.41 -36.96 -7.86
C VAL A 492 -18.63 -36.92 -9.16
N GLN A 493 -18.67 -38.00 -9.95
CA GLN A 493 -18.14 -38.05 -11.30
C GLN A 493 -19.13 -38.77 -12.22
N GLY A 494 -19.81 -38.01 -13.08
CA GLY A 494 -20.92 -38.53 -13.87
C GLY A 494 -21.99 -39.13 -12.98
N ASP A 495 -22.24 -40.43 -13.15
CA ASP A 495 -23.26 -41.21 -12.42
C ASP A 495 -22.73 -41.85 -11.11
N PHE A 496 -21.47 -41.60 -10.75
CA PHE A 496 -20.83 -42.16 -9.56
C PHE A 496 -20.75 -41.16 -8.44
N VAL A 497 -21.22 -41.60 -7.27
CA VAL A 497 -21.18 -40.81 -6.04
C VAL A 497 -20.36 -41.55 -5.00
N VAL A 498 -19.35 -40.89 -4.43
CA VAL A 498 -18.52 -41.40 -3.34
C VAL A 498 -18.71 -40.52 -2.12
N ARG A 499 -19.09 -41.14 -1.00
CA ARG A 499 -19.16 -40.50 0.32
C ARG A 499 -18.08 -41.08 1.23
N THR A 500 -17.33 -40.23 1.91
CA THR A 500 -16.23 -40.64 2.79
C THR A 500 -15.93 -39.56 3.84
N SER A 501 -15.26 -39.93 4.92
CA SER A 501 -14.86 -38.95 5.95
C SER A 501 -13.68 -38.09 5.49
N GLN A 502 -12.75 -38.70 4.75
CA GLN A 502 -11.57 -38.06 4.18
C GLN A 502 -11.31 -38.58 2.77
N LEU A 503 -10.87 -37.68 1.88
CA LEU A 503 -10.46 -38.00 0.51
C LEU A 503 -9.12 -37.32 0.23
N LYS A 504 -8.10 -38.11 -0.10
CA LYS A 504 -6.77 -37.64 -0.48
C LYS A 504 -6.56 -37.84 -1.97
N ALA A 505 -6.40 -36.74 -2.69
CA ALA A 505 -6.06 -36.71 -4.10
C ALA A 505 -4.56 -36.46 -4.27
N PHE A 506 -3.92 -37.25 -5.12
CA PHE A 506 -2.55 -37.04 -5.59
C PHE A 506 -2.60 -36.55 -7.02
N TYR A 507 -1.78 -35.55 -7.35
CA TYR A 507 -1.72 -35.00 -8.69
C TYR A 507 -0.26 -34.85 -9.15
N THR A 508 -0.05 -34.64 -10.44
CA THR A 508 1.23 -34.26 -11.03
C THR A 508 1.12 -32.84 -11.60
N GLY A 509 2.18 -32.05 -11.57
CA GLY A 509 2.15 -30.62 -11.96
C GLY A 509 1.97 -29.69 -10.76
N ALA A 510 1.48 -28.46 -10.97
CA ALA A 510 1.21 -27.49 -9.91
C ALA A 510 -0.31 -27.30 -9.77
N ALA A 511 -0.85 -27.29 -8.55
CA ALA A 511 -2.29 -27.16 -8.31
C ALA A 511 -2.86 -25.80 -8.78
N GLY A 512 -1.99 -24.83 -9.07
CA GLY A 512 -2.39 -23.50 -9.56
C GLY A 512 -3.19 -22.69 -8.55
N LEU A 513 -3.18 -23.11 -7.28
CA LEU A 513 -3.78 -22.41 -6.15
C LEU A 513 -2.76 -21.54 -5.41
N ALA A 514 -1.48 -21.90 -5.46
CA ALA A 514 -0.38 -21.04 -5.05
C ALA A 514 0.03 -20.10 -6.20
N GLU A 515 0.30 -18.84 -5.88
CA GLU A 515 0.87 -17.86 -6.82
C GLU A 515 2.36 -18.19 -7.01
N ASP A 516 2.66 -19.16 -7.91
CA ASP A 516 4.03 -19.53 -8.24
C ASP A 516 4.64 -18.47 -9.16
N THR A 517 5.72 -17.86 -8.68
CA THR A 517 6.47 -16.79 -9.34
C THR A 517 7.44 -17.27 -10.39
N VAL A 518 7.63 -18.59 -10.54
CA VAL A 518 8.44 -19.15 -11.61
C VAL A 518 7.53 -19.56 -12.76
N LYS A 519 7.33 -18.63 -13.69
CA LYS A 519 6.79 -18.95 -15.01
C LYS A 519 7.83 -19.77 -15.78
N THR A 520 7.78 -21.08 -15.67
CA THR A 520 8.06 -21.91 -16.85
C THR A 520 6.78 -21.92 -17.70
N PRO A 521 6.82 -21.46 -18.96
CA PRO A 521 5.70 -21.53 -19.89
C PRO A 521 5.16 -22.97 -20.11
N ASP A 522 5.92 -23.97 -19.67
CA ASP A 522 5.67 -25.41 -19.82
C ASP A 522 5.20 -26.13 -18.54
N ALA A 523 4.77 -25.42 -17.50
CA ALA A 523 4.21 -26.08 -16.32
C ALA A 523 2.89 -26.79 -16.69
N ALA A 524 2.97 -28.10 -16.91
CA ALA A 524 1.82 -28.92 -17.27
C ALA A 524 0.69 -28.75 -16.22
N PRO A 525 -0.57 -28.59 -16.67
CA PRO A 525 -1.72 -28.43 -15.77
C PRO A 525 -1.81 -29.60 -14.80
N ALA A 526 -2.26 -29.34 -13.56
CA ALA A 526 -2.42 -30.38 -12.55
C ALA A 526 -3.23 -31.57 -13.10
N GLN A 527 -2.60 -32.74 -13.19
CA GLN A 527 -3.25 -33.96 -13.63
C GLN A 527 -3.39 -34.91 -12.44
N LEU A 528 -4.61 -35.29 -12.14
CA LEU A 528 -4.91 -36.23 -11.06
C LEU A 528 -4.31 -37.61 -11.39
N SER A 529 -3.58 -38.21 -10.44
CA SER A 529 -2.92 -39.50 -10.61
C SER A 529 -3.60 -40.61 -9.81
N ARG A 530 -3.98 -40.31 -8.57
CA ARG A 530 -4.60 -41.27 -7.64
C ARG A 530 -5.52 -40.57 -6.66
N ILE A 531 -6.61 -41.22 -6.29
CA ILE A 531 -7.49 -40.80 -5.18
C ILE A 531 -7.54 -41.91 -4.14
N GLU A 532 -7.44 -41.54 -2.86
CA GLU A 532 -7.60 -42.44 -1.71
C GLU A 532 -8.73 -41.90 -0.83
N ALA A 533 -9.82 -42.66 -0.71
CA ALA A 533 -10.92 -42.38 0.20
C ALA A 533 -10.77 -43.24 1.46
N ARG A 534 -10.88 -42.62 2.64
CA ARG A 534 -10.73 -43.28 3.94
C ARG A 534 -11.86 -42.88 4.90
N GLY A 535 -12.32 -43.87 5.68
CA GLY A 535 -13.29 -43.67 6.75
C GLY A 535 -14.73 -43.75 6.25
N LYS A 536 -15.28 -44.98 6.30
CA LYS A 536 -16.64 -45.35 5.87
C LYS A 536 -16.92 -44.90 4.44
N VAL A 537 -16.28 -45.57 3.48
CA VAL A 537 -16.46 -45.29 2.07
C VAL A 537 -17.75 -45.93 1.57
N VAL A 538 -18.61 -45.13 0.97
CA VAL A 538 -19.83 -45.58 0.31
C VAL A 538 -19.83 -45.06 -1.11
N VAL A 539 -19.84 -45.97 -2.07
CA VAL A 539 -19.96 -45.70 -3.50
C VAL A 539 -21.37 -46.06 -3.95
N THR A 540 -22.03 -45.14 -4.65
CA THR A 540 -23.36 -45.35 -5.24
C THR A 540 -23.29 -45.09 -6.73
N SER A 541 -23.93 -45.95 -7.53
CA SER A 541 -24.06 -45.78 -8.98
C SER A 541 -25.53 -45.51 -9.37
N ARG A 542 -25.76 -45.05 -10.61
CA ARG A 542 -27.09 -44.67 -11.13
C ARG A 542 -28.14 -45.77 -11.04
N ASP A 543 -27.74 -47.03 -11.20
CA ASP A 543 -28.67 -48.18 -11.14
C ASP A 543 -29.01 -48.61 -9.69
N GLY A 544 -28.81 -47.73 -8.71
CA GLY A 544 -29.10 -47.98 -7.30
C GLY A 544 -28.10 -48.93 -6.62
N GLN A 545 -27.00 -49.28 -7.30
CA GLN A 545 -25.98 -50.16 -6.75
C GLN A 545 -25.15 -49.42 -5.71
N LYS A 546 -24.96 -50.04 -4.54
CA LYS A 546 -24.24 -49.47 -3.41
C LYS A 546 -23.11 -50.39 -2.99
N ALA A 547 -21.88 -49.91 -3.04
CA ALA A 547 -20.71 -50.59 -2.50
C ALA A 547 -20.21 -49.84 -1.26
N SER A 548 -20.03 -50.54 -0.15
CA SER A 548 -19.46 -50.01 1.10
C SER A 548 -18.11 -50.66 1.37
N GLY A 549 -17.18 -49.93 2.00
CA GLY A 549 -15.89 -50.43 2.47
C GLY A 549 -15.21 -49.47 3.45
N ASP A 550 -14.11 -49.90 4.08
CA ASP A 550 -13.37 -49.05 5.02
C ASP A 550 -12.50 -48.02 4.31
N TRP A 551 -11.97 -48.40 3.15
CA TRP A 551 -11.16 -47.57 2.27
C TRP A 551 -11.44 -47.89 0.81
N ALA A 552 -11.16 -46.92 -0.07
CA ALA A 552 -11.16 -47.12 -1.50
C ALA A 552 -10.00 -46.36 -2.15
N ASN A 553 -9.32 -47.00 -3.09
CA ASN A 553 -8.27 -46.39 -3.90
C ASN A 553 -8.72 -46.37 -5.35
N TYR A 554 -8.61 -45.22 -6.01
CA TYR A 554 -8.88 -45.05 -7.43
C TYR A 554 -7.59 -44.68 -8.16
N ASP A 555 -7.18 -45.53 -9.10
CA ASP A 555 -6.08 -45.26 -10.02
C ASP A 555 -6.64 -44.61 -11.28
N VAL A 556 -6.33 -43.33 -11.46
CA VAL A 556 -6.84 -42.49 -12.55
C VAL A 556 -6.25 -42.93 -13.88
N LYS A 557 -5.05 -43.52 -13.92
CA LYS A 557 -4.44 -43.98 -15.18
C LYS A 557 -5.05 -45.30 -15.63
N LYS A 558 -5.33 -46.21 -14.69
CA LYS A 558 -5.94 -47.52 -14.98
C LYS A 558 -7.46 -47.49 -15.08
N ASN A 559 -8.10 -46.42 -14.62
CA ASN A 559 -9.56 -46.34 -14.45
C ASN A 559 -10.10 -47.50 -13.58
N GLU A 560 -9.34 -47.86 -12.54
CA GLU A 560 -9.64 -48.97 -11.64
C GLU A 560 -9.90 -48.45 -10.22
N VAL A 561 -11.02 -48.84 -9.62
CA VAL A 561 -11.37 -48.57 -8.22
C VAL A 561 -11.23 -49.86 -7.43
N VAL A 562 -10.46 -49.81 -6.34
CA VAL A 562 -10.29 -50.92 -5.40
C VAL A 562 -10.84 -50.51 -4.04
N LEU A 563 -11.92 -51.15 -3.60
CA LEU A 563 -12.45 -51.04 -2.25
C LEU A 563 -11.89 -52.18 -1.40
N GLY A 564 -11.68 -51.94 -0.10
CA GLY A 564 -11.22 -52.99 0.81
C GLY A 564 -11.61 -52.76 2.27
N GLY A 565 -11.32 -53.77 3.10
CA GLY A 565 -11.78 -53.87 4.49
C GLY A 565 -13.07 -54.69 4.56
N ASP A 566 -14.11 -54.16 5.19
CA ASP A 566 -15.44 -54.79 5.20
C ASP A 566 -16.26 -54.37 3.96
N VAL A 567 -16.06 -55.08 2.85
CA VAL A 567 -16.71 -54.75 1.58
C VAL A 567 -18.10 -55.37 1.50
N VAL A 568 -19.11 -54.52 1.28
CA VAL A 568 -20.51 -54.93 1.08
C VAL A 568 -21.04 -54.30 -0.21
N LEU A 569 -21.31 -55.12 -1.22
CA LEU A 569 -21.97 -54.72 -2.45
C LEU A 569 -23.46 -55.07 -2.37
N THR A 570 -24.33 -54.07 -2.51
CA THR A 570 -25.79 -54.24 -2.56
C THR A 570 -26.30 -53.85 -3.95
N GLN A 571 -27.05 -54.74 -4.57
CA GLN A 571 -27.71 -54.53 -5.86
C GLN A 571 -29.15 -55.04 -5.76
N ASP A 572 -30.13 -54.14 -5.84
CA ASP A 572 -31.54 -54.43 -5.53
C ASP A 572 -31.69 -55.05 -4.12
N LYS A 573 -32.12 -56.31 -4.05
CA LYS A 573 -32.19 -57.09 -2.80
C LYS A 573 -30.90 -57.88 -2.56
N ASN A 574 -30.04 -58.04 -3.56
CA ASN A 574 -28.87 -58.90 -3.48
C ASN A 574 -27.76 -58.23 -2.67
N VAL A 575 -27.13 -58.99 -1.77
CA VAL A 575 -26.02 -58.51 -0.94
C VAL A 575 -24.83 -59.46 -1.10
N ILE A 576 -23.68 -58.91 -1.47
CA ILE A 576 -22.42 -59.64 -1.62
C ILE A 576 -21.39 -59.05 -0.66
N ASN A 577 -20.84 -59.89 0.22
CA ASN A 577 -19.78 -59.50 1.15
C ASN A 577 -18.44 -60.08 0.70
N GLY A 578 -17.36 -59.31 0.83
CA GLY A 578 -15.99 -59.70 0.53
C GLY A 578 -14.98 -58.86 1.30
N THR A 579 -13.68 -59.10 1.09
CA THR A 579 -12.61 -58.29 1.72
C THR A 579 -12.03 -57.24 0.78
N LYS A 580 -12.21 -57.43 -0.53
CA LYS A 580 -11.72 -56.54 -1.57
C LYS A 580 -12.69 -56.59 -2.77
N LEU A 581 -13.02 -55.43 -3.33
CA LEU A 581 -13.80 -55.31 -4.56
C LEU A 581 -13.00 -54.45 -5.54
N THR A 582 -12.69 -55.01 -6.69
CA THR A 582 -12.01 -54.34 -7.79
C THR A 582 -13.02 -54.03 -8.89
N ILE A 583 -13.11 -52.78 -9.31
CA ILE A 583 -14.05 -52.30 -10.32
C ILE A 583 -13.25 -51.62 -11.44
N ASN A 584 -13.37 -52.13 -12.66
CA ASN A 584 -12.87 -51.44 -13.85
C ASN A 584 -13.96 -50.51 -14.39
N MET A 585 -13.73 -49.21 -14.35
CA MET A 585 -14.75 -48.21 -14.70
C MET A 585 -14.98 -48.09 -16.22
N LEU A 586 -14.06 -48.58 -17.05
CA LEU A 586 -14.20 -48.57 -18.50
C LEU A 586 -15.05 -49.76 -18.98
N THR A 587 -14.74 -50.96 -18.50
CA THR A 587 -15.47 -52.18 -18.90
C THR A 587 -16.74 -52.41 -18.07
N GLY A 588 -16.81 -51.80 -16.88
CA GLY A 588 -17.85 -52.04 -15.87
C GLY A 588 -17.65 -53.33 -15.07
N GLN A 589 -16.59 -54.10 -15.35
CA GLN A 589 -16.32 -55.39 -14.71
C GLN A 589 -16.00 -55.20 -13.22
N SER A 590 -16.67 -55.97 -12.37
CA SER A 590 -16.48 -55.96 -10.92
C SER A 590 -16.06 -57.35 -10.43
N ILE A 591 -14.95 -57.43 -9.70
CA ILE A 591 -14.39 -58.66 -9.14
C ILE A 591 -14.32 -58.52 -7.62
N ILE A 592 -14.95 -59.44 -6.89
CA ILE A 592 -14.90 -59.48 -5.42
C ILE A 592 -13.96 -60.60 -4.99
N ASP A 593 -12.90 -60.23 -4.28
CA ASP A 593 -11.96 -61.15 -3.65
C ASP A 593 -12.24 -61.20 -2.13
N SER A 594 -12.18 -62.40 -1.59
CA SER A 594 -12.02 -62.66 -0.16
C SER A 594 -10.61 -63.22 0.02
N GLY A 595 -9.73 -62.47 0.69
CA GLY A 595 -8.30 -62.73 0.70
C GLY A 595 -7.93 -64.18 1.00
N ASP A 596 -6.81 -64.63 0.42
CA ASP A 596 -6.21 -65.92 0.71
C ASP A 596 -6.10 -66.10 2.22
N SER A 597 -6.94 -66.98 2.77
CA SER A 597 -6.69 -67.53 4.08
C SER A 597 -5.34 -68.25 3.99
N GLY A 598 -4.30 -67.66 4.56
CA GLY A 598 -3.03 -68.33 4.81
C GLY A 598 -3.26 -69.72 5.39
N ALA A 599 -2.36 -70.63 5.02
CA ALA A 599 -2.39 -72.07 5.29
C ALA A 599 -3.19 -72.47 6.54
N TRP A 600 -4.14 -73.37 6.30
CA TRP A 600 -4.85 -74.16 7.30
C TRP A 600 -3.93 -74.56 8.46
N SER A 601 -4.09 -73.94 9.62
CA SER A 601 -3.74 -74.56 10.89
C SER A 601 -5.05 -74.83 11.63
N ALA A 602 -5.36 -76.12 11.75
CA ALA A 602 -6.51 -76.58 12.50
C ALA A 602 -6.29 -76.30 13.99
N ARG A 603 -6.93 -75.26 14.51
CA ARG A 603 -7.34 -75.25 15.92
C ARG A 603 -8.73 -74.64 16.03
N ALA A 604 -9.68 -75.50 16.33
CA ALA A 604 -11.08 -75.16 16.51
C ALA A 604 -11.25 -74.24 17.74
N ALA A 605 -11.90 -73.09 17.54
CA ALA A 605 -12.52 -72.30 18.59
C ALA A 605 -14.04 -72.21 18.31
N PRO A 606 -14.89 -72.04 19.34
CA PRO A 606 -16.32 -72.37 19.26
C PRO A 606 -17.11 -71.36 18.42
N GLN A 607 -18.01 -71.89 17.58
CA GLN A 607 -18.88 -71.13 16.67
C GLN A 607 -20.04 -70.47 17.43
N ALA A 608 -20.18 -69.15 17.33
CA ALA A 608 -21.43 -68.47 17.66
C ALA A 608 -22.42 -68.62 16.48
N LYS A 609 -23.61 -69.16 16.77
CA LYS A 609 -24.73 -69.29 15.82
C LYS A 609 -25.68 -68.10 15.98
N ASN A 610 -26.09 -67.49 14.87
CA ASN A 610 -27.24 -66.57 14.85
C ASN A 610 -28.51 -67.30 14.39
N ALA A 611 -29.67 -66.76 14.77
CA ALA A 611 -31.02 -67.37 14.73
C ALA A 611 -31.63 -67.63 13.34
N SER A 612 -30.83 -67.72 12.27
CA SER A 612 -31.31 -68.07 10.92
C SER A 612 -30.43 -69.10 10.21
N GLY A 613 -29.59 -69.84 10.93
CA GLY A 613 -28.92 -71.03 10.39
C GLY A 613 -27.75 -70.79 9.41
N TYR A 614 -27.47 -69.55 9.01
CA TYR A 614 -26.31 -69.23 8.17
C TYR A 614 -25.06 -68.96 9.01
N THR A 615 -24.02 -69.78 8.80
CA THR A 615 -22.68 -69.53 9.37
C THR A 615 -21.94 -68.55 8.46
N VAL A 616 -21.84 -67.28 8.86
CA VAL A 616 -20.93 -66.33 8.21
C VAL A 616 -19.52 -66.67 8.67
N ARG A 617 -18.82 -67.50 7.91
CA ARG A 617 -17.38 -67.71 8.13
C ARG A 617 -16.65 -66.44 7.67
N LYS A 618 -15.99 -65.75 8.60
CA LYS A 618 -15.09 -64.63 8.31
C LYS A 618 -14.00 -65.14 7.37
N GLY A 619 -14.05 -64.77 6.08
CA GLY A 619 -13.04 -65.13 5.08
C GLY A 619 -13.52 -65.79 3.77
N ARG A 620 -14.82 -66.04 3.55
CA ARG A 620 -15.34 -66.49 2.24
C ARG A 620 -16.31 -65.46 1.65
N PRO A 621 -16.34 -65.26 0.31
CA PRO A 621 -17.30 -64.34 -0.27
C PRO A 621 -18.69 -64.94 -0.06
N SER A 622 -19.61 -64.14 0.48
CA SER A 622 -21.00 -64.58 0.67
C SER A 622 -21.89 -63.71 -0.18
N ALA A 623 -22.66 -64.32 -1.07
CA ALA A 623 -23.64 -63.64 -1.90
C ALA A 623 -25.03 -64.18 -1.57
N ILE A 624 -25.93 -63.29 -1.16
CA ILE A 624 -27.35 -63.61 -1.01
C ILE A 624 -28.03 -63.04 -2.25
N PHE A 625 -28.48 -63.93 -3.13
CA PHE A 625 -29.29 -63.57 -4.29
C PHE A 625 -30.76 -63.82 -3.95
N TYR A 626 -31.58 -62.79 -4.09
CA TYR A 626 -33.03 -62.93 -4.03
C TYR A 626 -33.53 -63.18 -5.44
N PRO A 627 -34.12 -64.35 -5.72
CA PRO A 627 -34.72 -64.60 -7.02
C PRO A 627 -35.82 -63.58 -7.29
N LYS A 628 -35.79 -62.96 -8.48
CA LYS A 628 -36.93 -62.21 -9.02
C LYS A 628 -37.97 -63.25 -9.44
N ASP A 629 -39.06 -63.31 -8.70
CA ASP A 629 -40.31 -64.04 -8.96
C ASP A 629 -40.20 -65.44 -9.59
N LYS A 630 -40.09 -66.47 -8.74
CA LYS A 630 -40.68 -67.77 -9.10
C LYS A 630 -42.17 -67.72 -8.80
N ASN A 631 -42.98 -67.32 -9.77
CA ASN A 631 -44.42 -67.58 -9.70
C ASN A 631 -44.67 -69.09 -9.92
N ALA A 632 -45.28 -69.69 -8.89
CA ALA A 632 -46.05 -70.93 -8.85
C ALA A 632 -45.46 -72.18 -9.55
N ALA A 633 -44.68 -72.97 -8.81
CA ALA A 633 -44.56 -74.40 -9.09
C ALA A 633 -44.82 -75.22 -7.81
N GLU A 634 -45.95 -75.94 -7.85
CA GLU A 634 -46.22 -77.21 -7.18
C GLU A 634 -46.38 -77.20 -5.64
N LYS A 635 -47.63 -77.00 -5.22
CA LYS A 635 -48.14 -77.70 -4.02
C LYS A 635 -47.99 -79.21 -4.24
N LYS A 636 -47.13 -79.88 -3.46
CA LYS A 636 -47.24 -81.32 -3.17
C LYS A 636 -47.69 -81.53 -1.72
N PRO A 637 -48.40 -82.64 -1.44
CA PRO A 637 -49.47 -82.72 -0.47
C PRO A 637 -48.98 -82.93 0.97
N SER A 638 -49.77 -82.47 1.94
CA SER A 638 -49.48 -82.69 3.36
C SER A 638 -49.70 -84.16 3.71
N ALA A 639 -48.66 -84.82 4.19
CA ALA A 639 -48.76 -86.02 5.00
C ALA A 639 -48.58 -85.61 6.47
N ASN A 640 -49.64 -85.66 7.27
CA ASN A 640 -49.44 -85.96 8.68
C ASN A 640 -50.63 -86.73 9.31
N ALA A 641 -50.21 -87.84 9.91
CA ALA A 641 -50.83 -88.82 10.80
C ALA A 641 -52.09 -88.45 11.60
N LYS A 642 -53.09 -89.36 11.48
CA LYS A 642 -53.75 -90.19 12.52
C LYS A 642 -53.95 -89.60 13.93
N ASN A 643 -55.22 -89.52 14.37
CA ASN A 643 -55.78 -90.44 15.39
C ASN A 643 -57.30 -90.30 15.62
N GLY A 644 -58.01 -91.44 15.54
CA GLY A 644 -59.31 -91.76 16.18
C GLY A 644 -60.58 -91.17 15.55
N SER A 645 -61.71 -91.86 15.36
CA SER A 645 -62.12 -93.25 15.61
C SER A 645 -63.55 -93.43 15.07
N PHE A 646 -63.85 -94.61 14.50
CA PHE A 646 -65.18 -95.26 14.31
C PHE A 646 -66.22 -94.63 13.35
N ALA A 647 -66.45 -95.27 12.19
CA ALA A 647 -67.59 -96.18 11.92
C ALA A 647 -67.77 -96.41 10.39
N GLU A 648 -67.60 -97.67 9.97
CA GLU A 648 -67.99 -98.27 8.67
C GLU A 648 -69.54 -98.38 8.53
N PRO A 649 -70.16 -98.78 7.38
CA PRO A 649 -69.61 -99.71 6.35
C PRO A 649 -70.01 -99.47 4.87
N ASP A 650 -69.40 -100.30 4.01
CA ASP A 650 -69.89 -100.91 2.76
C ASP A 650 -70.33 -99.98 1.61
N TRP A 651 -69.93 -100.20 0.35
CA TRP A 651 -69.92 -101.44 -0.43
C TRP A 651 -69.11 -101.21 -1.71
N ALA A 652 -68.45 -102.27 -2.20
CA ALA A 652 -67.74 -102.36 -3.47
C ALA A 652 -68.74 -102.76 -4.61
N PRO A 653 -68.35 -103.28 -5.81
CA PRO A 653 -67.07 -103.32 -6.51
C PRO A 653 -67.23 -103.17 -8.08
N VAL A 654 -66.15 -103.50 -8.83
CA VAL A 654 -66.12 -104.09 -10.21
C VAL A 654 -66.36 -103.10 -11.38
N ALA A 655 -65.66 -103.06 -12.53
CA ALA A 655 -64.59 -103.81 -13.19
C ALA A 655 -64.00 -102.94 -14.33
N PRO A 656 -62.90 -103.37 -14.96
CA PRO A 656 -62.09 -102.56 -15.87
C PRO A 656 -62.26 -102.90 -17.37
N SER A 657 -61.61 -102.09 -18.21
CA SER A 657 -61.04 -102.42 -19.54
C SER A 657 -62.03 -102.60 -20.70
N PRO A 658 -61.57 -102.56 -21.97
CA PRO A 658 -60.20 -102.47 -22.51
C PRO A 658 -59.71 -101.08 -22.92
#